data_AF-A0A939FIC8-F1
#
_entry.id   AF-A0A939FIC8-F1
#
_cell.length_a   1.000
_cell.length_b   1.000
_cell.length_c   1.000
_cell.angle_alpha   90.00
_cell.angle_beta   90.00
_cell.angle_gamma   90.00
#
_symmetry.space_group_name_H-M   'P 1'
#
loop_
_entity.id
_entity.type
_entity.pdbx_description
1 polymer ?
#
loop_
_entity_poly.entity_id
_entity_poly.type
_entity_poly.pdbx_seq_one_letter_code
_entity_poly.pdbx_strand_id
1 'polypeptide(L)'
;MNLDDVAYCEIHPTVGIARVGNSPDEFFPGPEVPGAGVRPAGGFKDADGRVKRQAARFRVYGFDKDHNVLGEVTAAEADVTWAVELANAKGAWFQFNGRFHQSESPDNRRNKHVDPADPEARTALVIGPGARSVSGPDADGSDARFDTGTFLGTPVPLGELRTDEAGRLLVLGGFGHSASVKPDNPLITYANNDFWYDDTSDGPVRATVSVPGGRTIPVTPAWVIVAPPDFAPDVPNLVTLYDVAREAAERAGRLPQAQEVSFVRDIEPLLTRICGYSWVSANAARGHGKGESADFLDPDRFAQLASSAPDAAPLRQSVFGRLRTPGADDVTQANYTFMPQLAGDDGDPIEGKPRTWFTLLPGQYERMRRWAEGDFVADGTGTAAGPLPPNDLPLNELPPAERPHALVRAALEACVGGPFFPGIEMTFIADEPTTWAAPFRLREGLAAGDITKYMAVPWQADFYECNTHWWPAQRPDEVLPEEQYRELIRAASDPSEPTEMDVYRKPWARGVGIQLVPAPELERLPGESAQHYRERVNRLWAVLRDKAGDNEMVEKWSSLGFVVSRPGPDGEPVLVETERAGQVGLSDREWFYTLQHPDQFPQQAQAARHYAEAVLEAARAASFLPLTLRPFRYTRDALEARLQLIYTTLVAESENFDPGLNPTFRARHDMVERIRQFAPFNLLDGAWLRNITRAGPISEIQSLLFSIWIDEMGGGDPTLNHANLYDDLLHSVGLYLPPVDSYEFAMLPEMLDSAYTVGAFQLAISQHSQQFFPEILGMTLQLEWEVVGLVPTVRLFDHHGINAQFYRMHIGIDNAVSGHGAKARDAVVQYLEEVYNSGGEEAVQQQWQRIWNGYVAFSITGQLGEDLKALLTAPPTTTDRLIDLIQRKAPFASLNHDGKQLGGTRINDWFLDPPGLLRALQESGLIQAGDPEHSPFFELTAYTGPMYKVFTDSELELWRQWTRSLAAPAPHPVPVVTPLKAMTLLVDTLRPRQTGVPAHARKLITGPDPVDPAGTRTEPVAWWFTQPTASLLAAIAHPDNGLISPGHPELSPFVEDLLAPTNAMGRAFSAVVPGTGRTGRDVTIAWIAAGCPLPDLAPPQARVLLSTPTAVMADALAGAVAGAVAGAVVGAVEPEITGMGAVH
;
A
#
# COMPACT_ATOMS: atom_id res chain seq x y z
N MET A 1 28.97 28.35 35.79
CA MET A 1 27.75 28.99 36.32
C MET A 1 27.76 28.85 37.84
N ASN A 2 27.29 29.85 38.59
CA ASN A 2 27.06 29.70 40.03
C ASN A 2 25.59 29.33 40.25
N LEU A 3 25.33 28.18 40.88
CA LEU A 3 23.96 27.69 41.05
C LEU A 3 23.13 28.58 41.97
N ASP A 4 23.74 29.30 42.91
CA ASP A 4 23.02 30.19 43.84
C ASP A 4 22.32 31.37 43.13
N ASP A 5 22.79 31.73 41.94
CA ASP A 5 22.20 32.78 41.11
C ASP A 5 21.02 32.25 40.25
N VAL A 6 20.82 30.92 40.18
CA VAL A 6 19.72 30.29 39.45
C VAL A 6 18.42 30.40 40.25
N ALA A 7 17.47 31.15 39.68
CA ALA A 7 16.12 31.33 40.23
C ALA A 7 15.18 30.19 39.85
N TYR A 8 15.26 29.72 38.60
CA TYR A 8 14.50 28.59 38.08
C TYR A 8 15.22 27.95 36.89
N CYS A 9 14.79 26.76 36.48
CA CYS A 9 15.29 26.08 35.29
C CYS A 9 14.17 25.82 34.27
N GLU A 10 14.54 25.64 33.00
CA GLU A 10 13.65 25.15 31.95
C GLU A 10 14.25 23.95 31.23
N ILE A 11 13.39 23.03 30.80
CA ILE A 11 13.78 21.88 29.96
C ILE A 11 13.71 22.27 28.49
N HIS A 12 14.77 21.98 27.73
CA HIS A 12 14.89 22.23 26.29
C HIS A 12 15.33 20.98 25.52
N PRO A 13 14.81 20.74 24.29
CA PRO A 13 13.75 21.51 23.64
C PRO A 13 12.43 21.45 24.42
N THR A 14 11.58 22.47 24.26
CA THR A 14 10.27 22.54 24.95
C THR A 14 9.30 21.48 24.44
N VAL A 15 9.47 21.05 23.19
CA VAL A 15 8.87 19.86 22.58
C VAL A 15 9.98 19.10 21.88
N GLY A 16 10.35 17.91 22.38
CA GLY A 16 11.34 17.04 21.78
C GLY A 16 10.72 16.02 20.82
N ILE A 17 11.47 15.63 19.80
CA ILE A 17 11.02 14.72 18.75
C ILE A 17 11.89 13.46 18.77
N ALA A 18 11.29 12.36 19.22
CA ALA A 18 11.84 11.02 19.08
C ALA A 18 11.17 10.34 17.87
N ARG A 19 11.85 9.36 17.25
CA ARG A 19 11.28 8.59 16.14
C ARG A 19 11.47 7.10 16.36
N VAL A 20 10.46 6.32 16.01
CA VAL A 20 10.48 4.86 16.10
C VAL A 20 11.53 4.25 15.17
N GLY A 21 12.01 3.06 15.51
CA GLY A 21 13.05 2.32 14.78
C GLY A 21 13.12 0.88 15.26
N ASN A 22 13.21 -0.10 14.35
CA ASN A 22 13.19 -1.51 14.71
C ASN A 22 14.55 -2.09 15.12
N SER A 23 15.61 -1.28 15.20
CA SER A 23 16.87 -1.72 15.81
C SER A 23 16.70 -1.88 17.32
N PRO A 24 17.05 -3.06 17.88
CA PRO A 24 16.86 -3.33 19.30
C PRO A 24 17.77 -2.44 20.18
N ASP A 25 19.02 -2.24 19.75
CA ASP A 25 20.06 -1.68 20.61
C ASP A 25 20.68 -0.37 20.09
N GLU A 26 20.60 -0.10 18.78
CA GLU A 26 21.23 1.08 18.18
C GLU A 26 20.27 2.27 18.03
N PHE A 27 20.78 3.46 18.33
CA PHE A 27 20.04 4.73 18.28
C PHE A 27 20.97 5.92 18.07
N PHE A 28 20.41 7.08 17.78
CA PHE A 28 21.13 8.36 17.67
C PHE A 28 20.28 9.53 18.18
N PRO A 29 20.88 10.62 18.70
CA PRO A 29 20.12 11.81 19.08
C PRO A 29 19.61 12.56 17.84
N GLY A 30 18.41 13.12 17.92
CA GLY A 30 17.86 14.02 16.89
C GLY A 30 18.65 15.34 16.73
N PRO A 31 18.22 16.22 15.80
CA PRO A 31 18.91 17.47 15.53
C PRO A 31 18.86 18.43 16.72
N GLU A 32 19.99 19.06 17.04
CA GLU A 32 20.13 20.01 18.15
C GLU A 32 20.55 21.42 17.71
N VAL A 33 20.87 21.59 16.42
CA VAL A 33 21.25 22.86 15.83
C VAL A 33 20.35 23.14 14.62
N PRO A 34 19.75 24.34 14.51
CA PRO A 34 18.88 24.69 13.38
C PRO A 34 19.61 24.55 12.04
N GLY A 35 18.94 23.95 11.06
CA GLY A 35 19.48 23.72 9.71
C GLY A 35 20.57 22.64 9.61
N ALA A 36 20.98 22.02 10.72
CA ALA A 36 21.92 20.91 10.67
C ALA A 36 21.18 19.59 10.40
N GLY A 37 21.59 18.88 9.34
CA GLY A 37 21.11 17.52 9.05
C GLY A 37 21.64 16.52 10.08
N VAL A 38 20.90 15.42 10.29
CA VAL A 38 21.34 14.33 11.17
C VAL A 38 22.22 13.36 10.38
N ARG A 39 23.36 12.95 10.96
CA ARG A 39 24.31 11.99 10.35
C ARG A 39 24.71 10.94 11.39
N PRO A 40 23.89 9.89 11.60
CA PRO A 40 24.21 8.88 12.58
C PRO A 40 25.47 8.11 12.20
N ALA A 41 26.27 7.72 13.19
CA ALA A 41 27.45 6.89 12.96
C ALA A 41 27.02 5.54 12.36
N GLY A 42 27.64 5.17 11.24
CA GLY A 42 27.32 3.93 10.51
C GLY A 42 26.03 3.97 9.68
N GLY A 43 25.34 5.11 9.59
CA GLY A 43 24.08 5.25 8.85
C GLY A 43 22.84 5.17 9.75
N PHE A 44 21.67 5.35 9.13
CA PHE A 44 20.36 5.31 9.77
C PHE A 44 19.90 3.88 10.12
N LYS A 45 20.57 2.86 9.59
CA LYS A 45 20.30 1.45 9.86
C LYS A 45 21.47 0.74 10.53
N ASP A 46 21.17 -0.27 11.33
CA ASP A 46 22.17 -1.17 11.91
C ASP A 46 22.74 -2.15 10.86
N ALA A 47 23.71 -2.97 11.27
CA ALA A 47 24.37 -3.92 10.39
C ALA A 47 23.43 -5.00 9.79
N ASP A 48 22.28 -5.23 10.41
CA ASP A 48 21.24 -6.15 9.93
C ASP A 48 20.20 -5.43 9.03
N GLY A 49 20.36 -4.14 8.78
CA GLY A 49 19.44 -3.34 7.98
C GLY A 49 18.17 -2.92 8.72
N ARG A 50 18.16 -2.91 10.06
CA ARG A 50 17.06 -2.37 10.87
C ARG A 50 17.25 -0.89 11.14
N VAL A 51 16.18 -0.11 11.13
CA VAL A 51 16.19 1.34 11.36
C VAL A 51 16.55 1.65 12.82
N LYS A 52 17.60 2.45 13.02
CA LYS A 52 18.00 2.96 14.34
C LYS A 52 16.95 3.91 14.89
N ARG A 53 16.68 3.85 16.19
CA ARG A 53 15.74 4.79 16.85
C ARG A 53 16.35 6.19 16.92
N GLN A 54 15.54 7.24 16.69
CA GLN A 54 15.96 8.62 16.97
C GLN A 54 15.53 8.98 18.39
N ALA A 55 16.49 9.31 19.24
CA ALA A 55 16.25 9.76 20.61
C ALA A 55 16.02 11.28 20.67
N ALA A 56 15.03 11.72 21.44
CA ALA A 56 14.92 13.12 21.84
C ALA A 56 15.85 13.37 23.03
N ARG A 57 16.89 14.20 22.84
CA ARG A 57 17.79 14.61 23.92
C ARG A 57 17.28 15.88 24.60
N PHE A 58 17.05 15.82 25.90
CA PHE A 58 16.63 16.95 26.71
C PHE A 58 17.74 17.44 27.64
N ARG A 59 17.79 18.75 27.80
CA ARG A 59 18.76 19.50 28.60
C ARG A 59 18.03 20.42 29.56
N VAL A 60 18.66 20.73 30.70
CA VAL A 60 18.15 21.70 31.66
C VAL A 60 18.98 22.97 31.57
N TYR A 61 18.34 24.13 31.40
CA TYR A 61 19.02 25.43 31.44
C TYR A 61 18.57 26.22 32.66
N GLY A 62 19.53 26.81 33.37
CA GLY A 62 19.28 27.68 34.53
C GLY A 62 19.09 29.14 34.11
N PHE A 63 18.14 29.82 34.75
CA PHE A 63 17.79 31.21 34.52
C PHE A 63 17.88 32.02 35.81
N ASP A 64 18.30 33.27 35.70
CA ASP A 64 18.19 34.23 36.81
C ASP A 64 16.76 34.80 36.95
N LYS A 65 16.57 35.68 37.93
CA LYS A 65 15.28 36.36 38.19
C LYS A 65 14.85 37.32 37.08
N ASP A 66 15.78 37.72 36.20
CA ASP A 66 15.59 38.67 35.11
C ASP A 66 15.44 37.90 33.76
N HIS A 67 15.28 36.58 33.81
CA HIS A 67 15.12 35.66 32.69
C HIS A 67 16.35 35.52 31.77
N ASN A 68 17.56 35.88 32.26
CA ASN A 68 18.79 35.63 31.51
C ASN A 68 19.23 34.18 31.65
N VAL A 69 19.70 33.58 30.54
CA VAL A 69 20.26 32.22 30.54
C VAL A 69 21.63 32.24 31.19
N LEU A 70 21.79 31.49 32.29
CA LEU A 70 23.05 31.37 33.03
C LEU A 70 23.92 30.20 32.53
N GLY A 71 23.29 29.16 31.96
CA GLY A 71 23.98 27.99 31.39
C GLY A 71 23.18 26.70 31.52
N GLU A 72 23.72 25.63 30.94
CA GLU A 72 23.20 24.26 31.12
C GLU A 72 23.51 23.76 32.55
N VAL A 73 22.57 23.06 33.16
CA VAL A 73 22.73 22.33 34.43
C VAL A 73 22.91 20.84 34.10
N THR A 74 24.04 20.26 34.50
CA THR A 74 24.36 18.85 34.26
C THR A 74 24.55 18.09 35.58
N ALA A 75 24.75 16.77 35.49
CA ALA A 75 25.11 15.93 36.63
C ALA A 75 26.43 16.35 37.32
N ALA A 76 27.27 17.16 36.67
CA ALA A 76 28.48 17.70 37.27
C ALA A 76 28.20 18.79 38.33
N GLU A 77 27.10 19.53 38.18
CA GLU A 77 26.76 20.63 39.08
C GLU A 77 25.63 20.31 40.07
N ALA A 78 24.68 19.45 39.69
CA ALA A 78 23.48 19.15 40.47
C ALA A 78 22.98 17.72 40.28
N ASP A 79 22.22 17.22 41.25
CA ASP A 79 21.46 15.97 41.11
C ASP A 79 20.22 16.24 40.25
N VAL A 80 20.22 15.71 39.03
CA VAL A 80 19.11 15.81 38.08
C VAL A 80 18.37 14.47 38.00
N THR A 81 17.09 14.47 38.36
CA THR A 81 16.20 13.32 38.18
C THR A 81 15.12 13.67 37.18
N TRP A 82 15.04 12.89 36.10
CA TRP A 82 14.05 13.02 35.05
C TRP A 82 12.85 12.14 35.34
N ALA A 83 11.66 12.60 34.95
CA ALA A 83 10.43 11.83 34.96
C ALA A 83 9.66 12.09 33.66
N VAL A 84 9.31 11.02 32.95
CA VAL A 84 8.57 11.08 31.68
C VAL A 84 7.38 10.14 31.76
N GLU A 85 6.26 10.57 31.22
CA GLU A 85 5.07 9.74 31.02
C GLU A 85 4.76 9.71 29.53
N LEU A 86 4.63 8.52 28.94
CA LEU A 86 4.25 8.33 27.55
C LEU A 86 2.90 7.62 27.48
N ALA A 87 2.06 8.00 26.52
CA ALA A 87 0.89 7.22 26.18
C ALA A 87 0.55 7.32 24.69
N ASN A 88 -0.17 6.31 24.19
CA ASN A 88 -0.83 6.32 22.90
C ASN A 88 -2.35 6.24 23.12
N ALA A 89 -3.07 7.29 22.74
CA ALA A 89 -4.53 7.36 22.90
C ALA A 89 -5.28 7.30 21.56
N LYS A 90 -4.61 6.93 20.46
CA LYS A 90 -5.21 6.92 19.11
C LYS A 90 -6.43 6.03 19.01
N GLY A 91 -6.36 4.82 19.59
CA GLY A 91 -7.46 3.85 19.57
C GLY A 91 -8.69 4.29 20.37
N ALA A 92 -8.50 5.15 21.37
CA ALA A 92 -9.58 5.69 22.21
C ALA A 92 -10.24 6.96 21.63
N TRP A 93 -9.60 7.59 20.64
CA TRP A 93 -10.00 8.89 20.12
C TRP A 93 -11.10 8.83 19.06
N PHE A 94 -11.43 9.99 18.48
CA PHE A 94 -12.37 10.12 17.38
C PHE A 94 -11.71 9.75 16.04
N GLN A 95 -12.54 9.37 15.07
CA GLN A 95 -12.10 9.15 13.70
C GLN A 95 -11.62 10.47 13.09
N PHE A 96 -10.50 10.41 12.36
CA PHE A 96 -9.97 11.52 11.61
C PHE A 96 -10.57 11.52 10.19
N ASN A 97 -11.35 12.55 9.85
CA ASN A 97 -12.02 12.68 8.55
C ASN A 97 -11.56 13.92 7.76
N GLY A 98 -10.43 14.51 8.16
CA GLY A 98 -9.95 15.81 7.67
C GLY A 98 -10.17 16.95 8.65
N ARG A 99 -9.35 18.01 8.54
CA ARG A 99 -9.36 19.15 9.47
C ARG A 99 -10.75 19.78 9.61
N PHE A 100 -11.51 19.85 8.52
CA PHE A 100 -12.81 20.53 8.47
C PHE A 100 -14.02 19.62 8.72
N HIS A 101 -13.78 18.33 8.99
CA HIS A 101 -14.81 17.30 9.14
C HIS A 101 -14.75 16.58 10.49
N GLN A 102 -14.23 17.25 11.51
CA GLN A 102 -14.13 16.72 12.87
C GLN A 102 -15.50 16.63 13.54
N SER A 103 -15.72 15.56 14.31
CA SER A 103 -16.94 15.35 15.09
C SER A 103 -16.60 14.70 16.43
N GLU A 104 -17.07 15.31 17.51
CA GLU A 104 -16.97 14.75 18.87
C GLU A 104 -18.19 13.90 19.26
N SER A 105 -19.03 13.53 18.27
CA SER A 105 -20.15 12.62 18.52
C SER A 105 -19.62 11.27 19.04
N PRO A 106 -20.27 10.65 20.04
CA PRO A 106 -19.97 9.28 20.44
C PRO A 106 -19.96 8.29 19.25
N ASP A 107 -20.79 8.52 18.22
CA ASP A 107 -20.85 7.70 17.01
C ASP A 107 -19.60 7.81 16.11
N ASN A 108 -18.79 8.87 16.28
CA ASN A 108 -17.55 9.11 15.54
C ASN A 108 -16.30 8.58 16.27
N ARG A 109 -16.46 7.84 17.38
CA ARG A 109 -15.33 7.25 18.11
C ARG A 109 -14.72 6.10 17.31
N ARG A 110 -13.38 6.02 17.29
CA ARG A 110 -12.67 4.77 16.97
C ARG A 110 -13.00 3.72 18.04
N ASN A 111 -12.97 2.46 17.66
CA ASN A 111 -13.30 1.32 18.51
C ASN A 111 -14.67 1.49 19.19
N LYS A 112 -15.69 1.87 18.40
CA LYS A 112 -17.05 2.13 18.91
C LYS A 112 -17.75 0.90 19.50
N HIS A 113 -17.18 -0.29 19.28
CA HIS A 113 -17.64 -1.53 19.90
C HIS A 113 -17.39 -1.55 21.42
N VAL A 114 -16.42 -0.77 21.91
CA VAL A 114 -16.28 -0.43 23.34
C VAL A 114 -17.20 0.77 23.60
N ASP A 115 -18.14 0.62 24.53
CA ASP A 115 -19.20 1.58 24.79
C ASP A 115 -18.67 3.03 24.82
N PRO A 116 -19.04 3.87 23.84
CA PRO A 116 -18.63 5.27 23.78
C PRO A 116 -18.98 6.08 25.04
N ALA A 117 -19.99 5.65 25.80
CA ALA A 117 -20.47 6.29 27.01
C ALA A 117 -19.82 5.80 28.30
N ASP A 118 -18.94 4.79 28.24
CA ASP A 118 -18.23 4.22 29.39
C ASP A 118 -16.74 4.65 29.38
N PRO A 119 -16.35 5.70 30.13
CA PRO A 119 -14.97 6.15 30.17
C PRO A 119 -14.01 5.11 30.75
N GLU A 120 -14.48 4.27 31.69
CA GLU A 120 -13.67 3.26 32.35
C GLU A 120 -13.31 2.15 31.37
N ALA A 121 -14.29 1.62 30.63
CA ALA A 121 -14.05 0.62 29.59
C ALA A 121 -13.13 1.16 28.47
N ARG A 122 -13.28 2.44 28.11
CA ARG A 122 -12.45 3.06 27.07
C ARG A 122 -10.99 3.31 27.47
N THR A 123 -10.65 3.24 28.76
CA THR A 123 -9.23 3.30 29.19
C THR A 123 -8.42 2.14 28.62
N ALA A 124 -9.04 0.98 28.35
CA ALA A 124 -8.38 -0.17 27.73
C ALA A 124 -7.93 0.08 26.27
N LEU A 125 -8.39 1.16 25.64
CA LEU A 125 -7.99 1.60 24.31
C LEU A 125 -6.83 2.62 24.33
N VAL A 126 -6.36 3.00 25.52
CA VAL A 126 -5.19 3.88 25.71
C VAL A 126 -4.02 3.02 26.20
N ILE A 127 -2.90 3.06 25.47
CA ILE A 127 -1.67 2.40 25.90
C ILE A 127 -0.97 3.36 26.86
N GLY A 128 -1.10 3.11 28.16
CA GLY A 128 -0.55 3.96 29.23
C GLY A 128 0.31 3.18 30.22
N PRO A 129 1.62 3.00 29.98
CA PRO A 129 2.54 2.35 30.93
C PRO A 129 2.78 3.14 32.23
N GLY A 130 2.31 4.39 32.30
CA GLY A 130 2.55 5.32 33.41
C GLY A 130 3.96 5.92 33.39
N ALA A 131 4.24 6.82 34.36
CA ALA A 131 5.51 7.52 34.42
C ALA A 131 6.70 6.59 34.70
N ARG A 132 7.87 6.93 34.14
CA ARG A 132 9.18 6.36 34.44
C ARG A 132 10.15 7.46 34.83
N SER A 133 11.14 7.11 35.64
CA SER A 133 12.15 8.06 36.11
C SER A 133 13.55 7.51 35.89
N VAL A 134 14.49 8.40 35.60
CA VAL A 134 15.91 8.08 35.43
C VAL A 134 16.77 9.21 35.99
N SER A 135 17.91 8.89 36.57
CA SER A 135 18.83 9.87 37.16
C SER A 135 20.28 9.39 37.05
N GLY A 136 21.20 10.34 37.25
CA GLY A 136 22.64 10.08 37.15
C GLY A 136 23.15 10.03 35.71
N PRO A 137 24.48 10.03 35.52
CA PRO A 137 25.10 9.86 34.21
C PRO A 137 25.04 8.40 33.75
N ASP A 138 25.04 8.21 32.43
CA ASP A 138 25.18 6.91 31.75
C ASP A 138 24.17 5.82 32.19
N ALA A 139 22.93 6.21 32.53
CA ALA A 139 21.88 5.25 32.81
C ALA A 139 21.45 4.53 31.51
N ASP A 140 21.53 3.20 31.52
CA ASP A 140 21.32 2.34 30.35
C ASP A 140 19.84 2.05 30.03
N GLY A 141 18.94 2.50 30.91
CA GLY A 141 17.48 2.39 30.76
C GLY A 141 16.87 1.08 31.23
N SER A 142 17.63 0.15 31.84
CA SER A 142 17.10 -1.15 32.31
C SER A 142 15.89 -1.00 33.25
N ASP A 143 15.90 0.04 34.10
CA ASP A 143 14.89 0.27 35.12
C ASP A 143 13.83 1.32 34.71
N ALA A 144 13.89 1.83 33.48
CA ALA A 144 13.07 2.93 32.99
C ALA A 144 12.38 2.64 31.63
N ARG A 145 12.01 1.38 31.40
CA ARG A 145 11.29 0.92 30.21
C ARG A 145 9.78 1.14 30.33
N PHE A 146 9.14 1.53 29.23
CA PHE A 146 7.70 1.71 29.10
C PHE A 146 7.02 0.44 28.54
N ASP A 147 7.25 -0.71 29.18
CA ASP A 147 6.87 -2.05 28.71
C ASP A 147 5.61 -2.63 29.38
N THR A 148 4.96 -1.88 30.26
CA THR A 148 3.75 -2.31 31.00
C THR A 148 2.44 -1.82 30.40
N GLY A 149 2.50 -1.04 29.31
CA GLY A 149 1.31 -0.53 28.62
C GLY A 149 0.61 -1.64 27.85
N THR A 150 -0.72 -1.59 27.75
CA THR A 150 -1.50 -2.57 26.98
C THR A 150 -2.58 -1.91 26.13
N PHE A 151 -2.85 -2.47 24.96
CA PHE A 151 -4.04 -2.17 24.16
C PHE A 151 -4.98 -3.38 24.17
N LEU A 152 -6.17 -3.24 24.76
CA LEU A 152 -7.15 -4.33 24.92
C LEU A 152 -6.53 -5.62 25.50
N GLY A 153 -5.62 -5.47 26.48
CA GLY A 153 -4.91 -6.57 27.14
C GLY A 153 -3.66 -7.07 26.42
N THR A 154 -3.37 -6.59 25.22
CA THR A 154 -2.15 -6.92 24.47
C THR A 154 -1.01 -5.98 24.90
N PRO A 155 0.15 -6.49 25.36
CA PRO A 155 1.29 -5.65 25.73
C PRO A 155 1.85 -4.85 24.54
N VAL A 156 2.08 -3.55 24.74
CA VAL A 156 2.66 -2.65 23.73
C VAL A 156 3.73 -1.77 24.39
N PRO A 157 5.02 -2.07 24.19
CA PRO A 157 6.09 -1.21 24.68
C PRO A 157 6.13 0.13 23.95
N LEU A 158 6.24 1.24 24.68
CA LEU A 158 6.29 2.60 24.09
C LEU A 158 7.70 3.22 24.06
N GLY A 159 8.71 2.51 24.56
CA GLY A 159 10.11 2.97 24.54
C GLY A 159 10.82 2.85 25.88
N GLU A 160 11.84 3.68 26.09
CA GLU A 160 12.69 3.68 27.30
C GLU A 160 13.37 5.04 27.54
N LEU A 161 13.77 5.28 28.80
CA LEU A 161 14.56 6.45 29.19
C LEU A 161 16.01 6.06 29.45
N ARG A 162 16.94 6.88 28.97
CA ARG A 162 18.37 6.76 29.25
C ARG A 162 18.95 8.11 29.65
N THR A 163 20.18 8.13 30.15
CA THR A 163 20.96 9.36 30.27
C THR A 163 22.32 9.25 29.60
N ASP A 164 22.82 10.37 29.08
CA ASP A 164 24.20 10.45 28.60
C ASP A 164 25.20 10.68 29.75
N GLU A 165 26.48 10.75 29.42
CA GLU A 165 27.59 10.98 30.37
C GLU A 165 27.45 12.26 31.22
N ALA A 166 26.67 13.25 30.74
CA ALA A 166 26.41 14.49 31.45
C ALA A 166 25.09 14.45 32.25
N GLY A 167 24.38 13.32 32.26
CA GLY A 167 23.07 13.18 32.88
C GLY A 167 21.93 13.81 32.08
N ARG A 168 22.13 14.11 30.79
CA ARG A 168 21.06 14.61 29.91
C ARG A 168 20.12 13.46 29.59
N LEU A 169 18.82 13.75 29.56
CA LEU A 169 17.82 12.73 29.26
C LEU A 169 17.83 12.39 27.77
N LEU A 170 17.77 11.10 27.48
CA LEU A 170 17.48 10.54 26.17
C LEU A 170 16.15 9.81 26.26
N VAL A 171 15.14 10.28 25.54
CA VAL A 171 13.87 9.55 25.37
C VAL A 171 13.90 8.79 24.06
N LEU A 172 13.87 7.47 24.14
CA LEU A 172 13.72 6.59 22.98
C LEU A 172 12.28 6.14 22.86
N GLY A 173 11.71 6.22 21.66
CA GLY A 173 10.36 5.72 21.36
C GLY A 173 10.26 4.21 21.22
N GLY A 174 9.10 3.76 20.75
CA GLY A 174 8.84 2.37 20.37
C GLY A 174 9.67 1.87 19.19
N PHE A 175 9.38 0.65 18.76
CA PHE A 175 10.11 -0.08 17.72
C PHE A 175 9.47 0.02 16.33
N GLY A 176 8.39 0.78 16.18
CA GLY A 176 7.62 0.93 14.95
C GLY A 176 6.70 -0.26 14.71
N HIS A 177 6.31 -0.98 15.77
CA HIS A 177 5.42 -2.12 15.69
C HIS A 177 3.96 -1.66 15.63
N SER A 178 3.17 -2.34 14.79
CA SER A 178 1.74 -2.13 14.67
C SER A 178 1.05 -3.44 14.36
N ALA A 179 -0.12 -3.65 14.96
CA ALA A 179 -0.86 -4.89 14.79
C ALA A 179 -2.34 -4.68 15.14
N SER A 180 -3.17 -5.67 14.79
CA SER A 180 -4.54 -5.77 15.29
C SER A 180 -4.64 -6.78 16.43
N VAL A 181 -5.44 -6.47 17.46
CA VAL A 181 -5.79 -7.45 18.51
C VAL A 181 -6.90 -8.41 18.06
N LYS A 182 -7.53 -8.13 16.91
CA LYS A 182 -8.55 -8.97 16.31
C LYS A 182 -7.91 -9.79 15.19
N PRO A 183 -8.05 -11.14 15.21
CA PRO A 183 -7.61 -11.97 14.09
C PRO A 183 -8.28 -11.55 12.77
N ASP A 184 -7.54 -11.71 11.66
CA ASP A 184 -8.04 -11.50 10.29
C ASP A 184 -8.69 -10.12 10.07
N ASN A 185 -8.12 -9.09 10.68
CA ASN A 185 -8.65 -7.72 10.66
C ASN A 185 -7.74 -6.80 9.83
N PRO A 186 -7.83 -6.83 8.49
CA PRO A 186 -6.97 -6.01 7.64
C PRO A 186 -7.25 -4.53 7.82
N LEU A 187 -6.29 -3.73 7.39
CA LEU A 187 -6.49 -2.31 7.20
C LEU A 187 -7.55 -2.06 6.12
N ILE A 188 -8.42 -1.08 6.38
CA ILE A 188 -9.55 -0.72 5.52
C ILE A 188 -9.56 0.75 5.14
N THR A 189 -8.85 1.60 5.91
CA THR A 189 -8.68 3.03 5.64
C THR A 189 -7.28 3.47 6.04
N TYR A 190 -6.82 4.59 5.49
CA TYR A 190 -5.52 5.17 5.83
C TYR A 190 -5.38 5.57 7.32
N ALA A 191 -6.47 5.97 8.01
CA ALA A 191 -6.38 6.57 9.34
C ALA A 191 -7.19 5.89 10.46
N ASN A 192 -8.30 5.21 10.15
CA ASN A 192 -9.32 4.84 11.13
C ASN A 192 -9.59 3.33 11.13
N ASN A 193 -8.69 2.56 11.73
CA ASN A 193 -8.79 1.10 11.76
C ASN A 193 -9.09 0.62 13.18
N ASP A 194 -10.32 0.14 13.40
CA ASP A 194 -10.72 -0.44 14.69
C ASP A 194 -9.89 -1.71 14.99
N PHE A 195 -9.65 -1.97 16.27
CA PHE A 195 -8.81 -3.03 16.84
C PHE A 195 -7.31 -2.92 16.54
N TRP A 196 -6.87 -1.92 15.79
CA TRP A 196 -5.45 -1.67 15.52
C TRP A 196 -4.81 -0.78 16.58
N TYR A 197 -3.52 -1.00 16.80
CA TYR A 197 -2.65 -0.16 17.60
C TYR A 197 -1.29 0.01 16.92
N ASP A 198 -0.56 1.04 17.36
CA ASP A 198 0.85 1.26 17.06
C ASP A 198 1.60 1.71 18.32
N ASP A 199 2.92 1.81 18.24
CA ASP A 199 3.80 2.16 19.36
C ASP A 199 4.39 3.58 19.26
N THR A 200 3.77 4.45 18.45
CA THR A 200 3.99 5.90 18.57
C THR A 200 3.35 6.42 19.86
N SER A 201 3.78 7.56 20.37
CA SER A 201 3.27 8.09 21.64
C SER A 201 3.64 9.56 21.84
N ASP A 202 3.11 10.17 22.88
CA ASP A 202 3.59 11.48 23.35
C ASP A 202 3.33 11.64 24.86
N GLY A 203 4.00 12.60 25.48
CA GLY A 203 3.69 12.97 26.84
C GLY A 203 4.67 13.93 27.52
N PRO A 204 4.40 14.27 28.81
CA PRO A 204 5.15 15.29 29.53
C PRO A 204 6.54 14.82 29.95
N VAL A 205 7.50 15.74 29.90
CA VAL A 205 8.87 15.58 30.40
C VAL A 205 9.07 16.53 31.58
N ARG A 206 9.43 15.99 32.74
CA ARG A 206 9.66 16.71 33.98
C ARG A 206 11.07 16.42 34.51
N ALA A 207 11.60 17.33 35.29
CA ALA A 207 12.86 17.12 36.00
C ALA A 207 12.80 17.73 37.40
N THR A 208 13.54 17.13 38.32
CA THR A 208 13.86 17.71 39.63
C THR A 208 15.36 17.99 39.65
N VAL A 209 15.73 19.22 40.01
CA VAL A 209 17.13 19.66 40.13
C VAL A 209 17.41 19.98 41.59
N SER A 210 18.31 19.21 42.21
CA SER A 210 18.75 19.40 43.60
C SER A 210 20.23 19.76 43.63
N VAL A 211 20.55 20.91 44.23
CA VAL A 211 21.93 21.39 44.32
C VAL A 211 22.60 20.90 45.62
N PRO A 212 23.94 20.88 45.68
CA PRO A 212 24.67 20.58 46.91
C PRO A 212 24.18 21.45 48.08
N GLY A 213 23.82 20.81 49.20
CA GLY A 213 23.21 21.49 50.35
C GLY A 213 21.67 21.40 50.41
N GLY A 214 21.02 20.72 49.45
CA GLY A 214 19.63 20.29 49.55
C GLY A 214 18.59 21.29 49.03
N ARG A 215 19.00 22.39 48.39
CA ARG A 215 18.06 23.32 47.74
C ARG A 215 17.55 22.70 46.43
N THR A 216 16.24 22.65 46.26
CA THR A 216 15.59 22.25 45.00
C THR A 216 15.26 23.48 44.17
N ILE A 217 15.61 23.47 42.89
CA ILE A 217 15.32 24.56 41.95
C ILE A 217 14.02 24.22 41.21
N PRO A 218 13.06 25.16 41.09
CA PRO A 218 11.86 24.96 40.27
C PRO A 218 12.22 24.71 38.80
N VAL A 219 11.58 23.72 38.16
CA VAL A 219 11.83 23.39 36.75
C VAL A 219 10.54 23.47 35.94
N THR A 220 10.56 24.23 34.85
CA THR A 220 9.47 24.30 33.88
C THR A 220 9.51 23.07 32.96
N PRO A 221 8.42 22.28 32.85
CA PRO A 221 8.41 21.02 32.11
C PRO A 221 8.39 21.21 30.59
N ALA A 222 8.75 20.16 29.87
CA ALA A 222 8.67 20.05 28.41
C ALA A 222 7.72 18.91 27.99
N TRP A 223 7.68 18.60 26.70
CA TRP A 223 6.93 17.50 26.12
C TRP A 223 7.79 16.70 25.16
N VAL A 224 7.46 15.44 24.93
CA VAL A 224 8.07 14.60 23.89
C VAL A 224 6.99 14.04 22.97
N ILE A 225 7.27 14.02 21.68
CA ILE A 225 6.47 13.33 20.65
C ILE A 225 7.35 12.22 20.08
N VAL A 226 6.82 11.00 20.04
CA VAL A 226 7.40 9.84 19.38
C VAL A 226 6.67 9.64 18.05
N ALA A 227 7.35 9.90 16.95
CA ALA A 227 6.78 9.94 15.61
C ALA A 227 7.32 8.81 14.69
N PRO A 228 6.75 8.64 13.48
CA PRO A 228 7.35 7.83 12.42
C PRO A 228 8.79 8.26 12.08
N PRO A 229 9.60 7.41 11.42
CA PRO A 229 10.91 7.80 10.91
C PRO A 229 10.82 8.95 9.89
N ASP A 230 11.90 9.74 9.79
CA ASP A 230 12.10 10.71 8.72
C ASP A 230 13.01 10.09 7.67
N PHE A 231 12.43 9.67 6.54
CA PHE A 231 13.19 9.03 5.48
C PHE A 231 13.86 10.03 4.52
N ALA A 232 13.72 11.34 4.73
CA ALA A 232 14.45 12.36 3.98
C ALA A 232 14.89 13.51 4.89
N PRO A 233 15.76 13.24 5.90
CA PRO A 233 16.12 14.22 6.92
C PRO A 233 16.89 15.44 6.38
N ASP A 234 17.37 15.38 5.12
CA ASP A 234 18.02 16.50 4.43
C ASP A 234 17.08 17.32 3.54
N VAL A 235 15.79 16.95 3.47
CA VAL A 235 14.78 17.67 2.69
C VAL A 235 13.83 18.38 3.66
N PRO A 236 14.02 19.69 3.89
CA PRO A 236 13.15 20.43 4.80
C PRO A 236 11.76 20.63 4.17
N ASN A 237 10.72 20.57 5.00
CA ASN A 237 9.35 20.87 4.57
C ASN A 237 9.19 22.34 4.21
N LEU A 238 8.33 22.61 3.21
CA LEU A 238 7.99 23.98 2.82
C LEU A 238 7.49 24.80 4.02
N VAL A 239 6.54 24.24 4.78
CA VAL A 239 6.05 24.76 6.05
C VAL A 239 6.39 23.73 7.12
N THR A 240 7.13 24.16 8.15
CA THR A 240 7.56 23.30 9.25
C THR A 240 6.67 23.49 10.48
N LEU A 241 6.72 22.54 11.42
CA LEU A 241 6.00 22.69 12.69
C LEU A 241 6.49 23.91 13.50
N TYR A 242 7.77 24.28 13.34
CA TYR A 242 8.32 25.53 13.89
C TYR A 242 7.62 26.76 13.30
N ASP A 243 7.40 26.80 11.99
CA ASP A 243 6.72 27.91 11.31
C ASP A 243 5.29 28.08 11.83
N VAL A 244 4.55 26.97 11.98
CA VAL A 244 3.18 26.95 12.51
C VAL A 244 3.13 27.43 13.95
N ALA A 245 3.97 26.87 14.83
CA ALA A 245 4.02 27.24 16.24
C ALA A 245 4.41 28.71 16.45
N ARG A 246 5.36 29.22 15.65
CA ARG A 246 5.76 30.62 15.66
C ARG A 246 4.59 31.52 15.28
N GLU A 247 3.92 31.23 14.16
CA GLU A 247 2.83 32.07 13.68
C GLU A 247 1.60 32.02 14.60
N ALA A 248 1.31 30.86 15.21
CA ALA A 248 0.29 30.74 16.25
C ALA A 248 0.61 31.64 17.47
N ALA A 249 1.87 31.72 17.89
CA ALA A 249 2.31 32.60 18.97
C ALA A 249 2.24 34.09 18.59
N GLU A 250 2.59 34.43 17.36
CA GLU A 250 2.46 35.80 16.81
C GLU A 250 1.00 36.25 16.76
N ARG A 251 0.10 35.41 16.23
CA ARG A 251 -1.36 35.70 16.19
C ARG A 251 -1.98 35.83 17.58
N ALA A 252 -1.44 35.10 18.57
CA ALA A 252 -1.86 35.20 19.96
C ALA A 252 -1.29 36.44 20.68
N GLY A 253 -0.43 37.23 20.04
CA GLY A 253 0.26 38.37 20.66
C GLY A 253 1.31 37.97 21.70
N ARG A 254 1.76 36.70 21.70
CA ARG A 254 2.76 36.16 22.64
C ARG A 254 4.19 36.25 22.11
N LEU A 255 4.33 36.41 20.79
CA LEU A 255 5.60 36.69 20.12
C LEU A 255 5.40 37.96 19.27
N PRO A 256 6.29 38.96 19.35
CA PRO A 256 6.18 40.14 18.51
C PRO A 256 6.46 39.76 17.04
N GLN A 257 5.63 40.26 16.14
CA GLN A 257 5.91 40.18 14.71
C GLN A 257 7.08 41.10 14.35
N ALA A 258 7.99 40.61 13.52
CA ALA A 258 9.07 41.43 12.98
C ALA A 258 8.48 42.56 12.10
N GLN A 259 8.95 43.79 12.30
CA GLN A 259 8.46 44.95 11.53
C GLN A 259 8.95 44.94 10.09
N GLU A 260 10.20 44.51 9.88
CA GLU A 260 10.86 44.43 8.58
C GLU A 260 10.88 42.97 8.09
N VAL A 261 10.63 42.77 6.80
CA VAL A 261 10.84 41.48 6.12
C VAL A 261 12.31 41.37 5.74
N SER A 262 12.97 40.27 6.09
CA SER A 262 14.37 39.98 5.69
C SER A 262 14.37 38.91 4.61
N PHE A 263 15.21 39.06 3.59
CA PHE A 263 15.30 38.05 2.54
C PHE A 263 15.83 36.73 3.09
N VAL A 264 16.97 36.76 3.80
CA VAL A 264 17.64 35.57 4.35
C VAL A 264 16.77 34.88 5.41
N ARG A 265 16.07 35.65 6.26
CA ARG A 265 15.26 35.09 7.35
C ARG A 265 13.91 34.56 6.88
N ASP A 266 13.23 35.30 5.99
CA ASP A 266 11.81 35.07 5.73
C ASP A 266 11.47 34.53 4.34
N ILE A 267 12.34 34.74 3.34
CA ILE A 267 12.05 34.44 1.93
C ILE A 267 12.91 33.29 1.40
N GLU A 268 14.22 33.39 1.57
CA GLU A 268 15.20 32.38 1.14
C GLU A 268 14.84 30.95 1.62
N PRO A 269 14.39 30.72 2.88
CA PRO A 269 14.01 29.38 3.29
C PRO A 269 12.88 28.78 2.44
N LEU A 270 11.86 29.56 2.07
CA LEU A 270 10.74 29.08 1.27
C LEU A 270 11.18 28.71 -0.17
N LEU A 271 12.02 29.56 -0.76
CA LEU A 271 12.58 29.32 -2.10
C LEU A 271 13.50 28.10 -2.13
N THR A 272 14.26 27.88 -1.06
CA THR A 272 15.19 26.74 -0.93
C THR A 272 14.44 25.45 -0.68
N ARG A 273 13.49 25.44 0.27
CA ARG A 273 12.67 24.27 0.64
C ARG A 273 11.88 23.75 -0.56
N ILE A 274 11.25 24.63 -1.34
CA ILE A 274 10.46 24.19 -2.51
C ILE A 274 11.34 23.57 -3.60
N CYS A 275 12.58 24.05 -3.77
CA CYS A 275 13.54 23.42 -4.68
C CYS A 275 14.03 22.07 -4.13
N GLY A 276 14.13 21.90 -2.81
CA GLY A 276 14.45 20.63 -2.16
C GLY A 276 13.46 19.51 -2.50
N TYR A 277 12.17 19.82 -2.68
CA TYR A 277 11.16 18.82 -3.05
C TYR A 277 11.46 18.16 -4.40
N SER A 278 12.23 18.81 -5.28
CA SER A 278 12.67 18.25 -6.57
C SER A 278 13.42 16.93 -6.41
N TRP A 279 13.98 16.63 -5.24
CA TRP A 279 14.71 15.40 -4.97
C TRP A 279 13.85 14.21 -4.51
N VAL A 280 12.64 14.49 -4.02
CA VAL A 280 11.73 13.49 -3.44
C VAL A 280 10.42 13.33 -4.20
N SER A 281 10.23 14.11 -5.28
CA SER A 281 9.04 14.06 -6.12
C SER A 281 9.36 14.46 -7.56
N ALA A 282 9.05 13.64 -8.58
CA ALA A 282 9.23 14.07 -9.98
C ALA A 282 8.31 15.24 -10.32
N ASN A 283 7.13 15.33 -9.68
CA ASN A 283 6.25 16.48 -9.84
C ASN A 283 6.94 17.79 -9.50
N ALA A 284 7.79 17.76 -8.47
CA ALA A 284 8.58 18.91 -8.08
C ALA A 284 9.70 19.20 -9.06
N ALA A 285 10.37 18.15 -9.52
CA ALA A 285 11.51 18.26 -10.42
C ALA A 285 11.17 18.98 -11.72
N ARG A 286 9.94 18.83 -12.24
CA ARG A 286 9.48 19.49 -13.48
C ARG A 286 9.44 21.02 -13.43
N GLY A 287 9.32 21.60 -12.24
CA GLY A 287 9.26 23.06 -12.07
C GLY A 287 10.49 23.62 -11.36
N HIS A 288 10.98 22.89 -10.37
CA HIS A 288 12.01 23.33 -9.43
C HIS A 288 13.30 22.52 -9.48
N GLY A 289 13.44 21.59 -10.44
CA GLY A 289 14.68 20.87 -10.70
C GLY A 289 15.75 21.77 -11.32
N LYS A 290 17.00 21.29 -11.33
CA LYS A 290 18.16 22.02 -11.86
C LYS A 290 17.92 22.47 -13.30
N GLY A 291 18.08 23.77 -13.57
CA GLY A 291 17.91 24.35 -14.91
C GLY A 291 16.47 24.66 -15.31
N GLU A 292 15.47 24.30 -14.49
CA GLU A 292 14.07 24.58 -14.78
C GLU A 292 13.70 26.05 -14.56
N SER A 293 12.52 26.44 -15.06
CA SER A 293 12.03 27.82 -14.98
C SER A 293 11.83 28.37 -13.55
N ALA A 294 11.66 27.49 -12.55
CA ALA A 294 11.56 27.83 -11.13
C ALA A 294 12.63 27.16 -10.26
N ASP A 295 13.78 26.81 -10.84
CA ASP A 295 15.04 26.59 -10.11
C ASP A 295 15.47 27.89 -9.42
N PHE A 296 15.05 28.10 -8.18
CA PHE A 296 15.38 29.33 -7.44
C PHE A 296 16.80 29.32 -6.88
N LEU A 297 17.51 28.19 -6.97
CA LEU A 297 18.88 28.03 -6.47
C LEU A 297 19.93 28.32 -7.54
N ASP A 298 19.52 28.46 -8.81
CA ASP A 298 20.36 29.02 -9.87
C ASP A 298 20.97 30.37 -9.43
N PRO A 299 22.31 30.54 -9.50
CA PRO A 299 22.98 31.73 -8.96
C PRO A 299 22.47 33.06 -9.52
N ASP A 300 22.24 33.13 -10.83
CA ASP A 300 21.80 34.37 -11.48
C ASP A 300 20.36 34.72 -11.09
N ARG A 301 19.50 33.70 -11.03
CA ARG A 301 18.11 33.88 -10.59
C ARG A 301 18.03 34.22 -9.11
N PHE A 302 18.78 33.53 -8.26
CA PHE A 302 18.83 33.78 -6.82
C PHE A 302 19.26 35.22 -6.53
N ALA A 303 20.31 35.71 -7.20
CA ALA A 303 20.77 37.10 -7.06
C ALA A 303 19.67 38.12 -7.40
N GLN A 304 18.85 37.85 -8.43
CA GLN A 304 17.70 38.69 -8.78
C GLN A 304 16.59 38.61 -7.72
N LEU A 305 16.28 37.42 -7.22
CA LEU A 305 15.28 37.22 -6.17
C LEU A 305 15.67 37.89 -4.85
N ALA A 306 16.97 37.94 -4.54
CA ALA A 306 17.53 38.60 -3.36
C ALA A 306 17.56 40.15 -3.46
N SER A 307 17.50 40.69 -4.68
CA SER A 307 17.57 42.13 -4.92
C SER A 307 16.21 42.80 -4.73
N SER A 308 16.18 43.96 -4.05
CA SER A 308 14.99 44.83 -3.96
C SER A 308 14.90 45.84 -5.11
N ALA A 309 15.84 45.81 -6.05
CA ALA A 309 15.88 46.76 -7.16
C ALA A 309 14.65 46.63 -8.10
N PRO A 310 14.23 47.73 -8.77
CA PRO A 310 13.03 47.73 -9.62
C PRO A 310 13.11 46.80 -10.84
N ASP A 311 14.30 46.55 -11.37
CA ASP A 311 14.55 45.65 -12.50
C ASP A 311 14.33 44.17 -12.14
N ALA A 312 14.55 43.79 -10.88
CA ALA A 312 14.24 42.47 -10.35
C ALA A 312 12.75 42.27 -10.01
N ALA A 313 11.95 43.34 -9.94
CA ALA A 313 10.54 43.28 -9.54
C ALA A 313 9.68 42.34 -10.40
N PRO A 314 9.79 42.30 -11.75
CA PRO A 314 8.98 41.39 -12.58
C PRO A 314 9.16 39.92 -12.21
N LEU A 315 10.40 39.50 -11.89
CA LEU A 315 10.68 38.13 -11.47
C LEU A 315 9.99 37.83 -10.13
N ARG A 316 10.19 38.68 -9.12
CA ARG A 316 9.56 38.49 -7.79
C ARG A 316 8.04 38.47 -7.87
N GLN A 317 7.45 39.37 -8.66
CA GLN A 317 6.01 39.43 -8.90
C GLN A 317 5.49 38.19 -9.63
N SER A 318 6.26 37.64 -10.58
CA SER A 318 5.88 36.41 -11.28
C SER A 318 5.85 35.19 -10.34
N VAL A 319 6.79 35.11 -9.40
CA VAL A 319 6.83 34.05 -8.37
C VAL A 319 5.65 34.20 -7.42
N PHE A 320 5.43 35.40 -6.88
CA PHE A 320 4.30 35.65 -5.98
C PHE A 320 2.94 35.41 -6.65
N GLY A 321 2.79 35.79 -7.93
CA GLY A 321 1.55 35.59 -8.68
C GLY A 321 1.15 34.13 -8.89
N ARG A 322 2.04 33.17 -8.61
CA ARG A 322 1.74 31.74 -8.59
C ARG A 322 1.21 31.26 -7.25
N LEU A 323 1.40 32.00 -6.17
CA LEU A 323 1.03 31.54 -4.83
C LEU A 323 -0.49 31.57 -4.63
N ARG A 324 -1.01 30.49 -4.04
CA ARG A 324 -2.39 30.42 -3.59
C ARG A 324 -2.62 31.34 -2.39
N THR A 325 -3.73 32.08 -2.41
CA THR A 325 -4.09 32.99 -1.31
C THR A 325 -4.60 32.19 -0.10
N PRO A 326 -3.94 32.26 1.07
CA PRO A 326 -4.35 31.51 2.25
C PRO A 326 -5.74 31.93 2.75
N GLY A 327 -6.55 30.96 3.15
CA GLY A 327 -7.89 31.19 3.73
C GLY A 327 -8.97 31.66 2.73
N ALA A 328 -8.64 31.79 1.44
CA ALA A 328 -9.62 32.10 0.40
C ALA A 328 -10.23 30.81 -0.19
N ASP A 329 -11.56 30.69 -0.18
CA ASP A 329 -12.28 29.65 -0.94
C ASP A 329 -12.38 30.04 -2.44
N ASP A 330 -11.27 30.50 -3.03
CA ASP A 330 -11.18 30.90 -4.43
C ASP A 330 -10.99 29.68 -5.36
N VAL A 331 -12.08 29.30 -6.02
CA VAL A 331 -12.11 28.18 -6.97
C VAL A 331 -11.23 28.41 -8.20
N THR A 332 -10.94 29.66 -8.55
CA THR A 332 -10.12 29.98 -9.73
C THR A 332 -8.65 29.66 -9.52
N GLN A 333 -8.21 29.65 -8.26
CA GLN A 333 -6.86 29.22 -7.91
C GLN A 333 -6.76 27.69 -7.77
N ALA A 334 -7.87 26.94 -7.68
CA ALA A 334 -7.91 25.50 -7.34
C ALA A 334 -7.59 24.62 -8.54
N ASN A 335 -6.34 24.65 -8.99
CA ASN A 335 -5.81 23.86 -10.10
C ASN A 335 -4.27 23.89 -10.07
N TYR A 336 -3.66 23.09 -10.94
CA TYR A 336 -2.20 22.92 -11.04
C TYR A 336 -1.42 24.18 -11.48
N THR A 337 -2.08 25.27 -11.87
CA THR A 337 -1.39 26.52 -12.25
C THR A 337 -0.77 27.23 -11.03
N PHE A 338 -1.33 27.00 -9.84
CA PHE A 338 -0.96 27.67 -8.59
C PHE A 338 -0.11 26.79 -7.69
N MET A 339 0.63 27.44 -6.80
CA MET A 339 1.59 26.85 -5.89
C MET A 339 1.21 27.11 -4.43
N PRO A 340 1.60 26.19 -3.54
CA PRO A 340 2.25 24.91 -3.83
C PRO A 340 1.25 23.85 -4.33
N GLN A 341 1.69 22.92 -5.19
CA GLN A 341 0.88 21.78 -5.65
C GLN A 341 0.74 20.66 -4.59
N LEU A 342 1.00 20.95 -3.31
CA LEU A 342 0.82 20.01 -2.21
C LEU A 342 -0.68 19.76 -1.97
N ALA A 343 -1.01 18.54 -1.52
CA ALA A 343 -2.33 18.22 -0.99
C ALA A 343 -2.69 19.15 0.18
N GLY A 344 -3.98 19.43 0.36
CA GLY A 344 -4.48 20.35 1.39
C GLY A 344 -4.96 19.65 2.66
N ASP A 345 -5.43 20.45 3.62
CA ASP A 345 -5.99 19.97 4.89
C ASP A 345 -7.35 19.25 4.75
N ASP A 346 -7.86 19.12 3.52
CA ASP A 346 -9.09 18.42 3.14
C ASP A 346 -8.86 17.23 2.19
N GLY A 347 -7.61 16.77 2.10
CA GLY A 347 -7.21 15.59 1.32
C GLY A 347 -6.62 15.93 -0.05
N ASP A 348 -6.69 14.95 -0.96
CA ASP A 348 -6.08 15.01 -2.29
C ASP A 348 -6.56 16.21 -3.12
N PRO A 349 -5.66 16.90 -3.84
CA PRO A 349 -5.98 18.01 -4.73
C PRO A 349 -7.08 17.69 -5.74
N ILE A 350 -8.19 18.42 -5.64
CA ILE A 350 -9.31 18.33 -6.59
C ILE A 350 -9.53 19.71 -7.21
N GLU A 351 -9.51 19.78 -8.55
CA GLU A 351 -9.77 21.04 -9.25
C GLU A 351 -11.13 21.64 -8.85
N GLY A 352 -11.16 22.96 -8.68
CA GLY A 352 -12.34 23.69 -8.23
C GLY A 352 -12.69 23.50 -6.75
N LYS A 353 -11.90 22.74 -5.95
CA LYS A 353 -12.08 22.58 -4.50
C LYS A 353 -10.90 23.17 -3.70
N PRO A 354 -10.94 24.46 -3.30
CA PRO A 354 -9.79 25.17 -2.74
C PRO A 354 -9.10 24.52 -1.53
N ARG A 355 -9.86 23.88 -0.62
CA ARG A 355 -9.34 23.31 0.64
C ARG A 355 -8.52 22.02 0.48
N THR A 356 -8.65 21.40 -0.69
CA THR A 356 -7.84 20.22 -1.07
C THR A 356 -6.46 20.58 -1.61
N TRP A 357 -6.14 21.88 -1.69
CA TRP A 357 -4.84 22.39 -2.11
C TRP A 357 -4.16 23.11 -0.95
N PHE A 358 -2.87 22.85 -0.75
CA PHE A 358 -2.11 23.49 0.31
C PHE A 358 -1.90 25.00 0.06
N THR A 359 -1.66 25.74 1.13
CA THR A 359 -1.28 27.16 1.09
C THR A 359 -0.13 27.40 2.06
N LEU A 360 0.72 28.40 1.76
CA LEU A 360 1.59 28.96 2.79
C LEU A 360 0.77 29.48 3.98
N LEU A 361 1.43 29.66 5.13
CA LEU A 361 0.78 30.32 6.26
C LEU A 361 0.45 31.78 5.92
N PRO A 362 -0.63 32.37 6.45
CA PRO A 362 -1.02 33.76 6.17
C PRO A 362 0.13 34.76 6.35
N GLY A 363 0.93 34.62 7.41
CA GLY A 363 2.08 35.48 7.66
C GLY A 363 3.23 35.26 6.69
N GLN A 364 3.49 34.01 6.27
CA GLN A 364 4.48 33.71 5.22
C GLN A 364 4.06 34.30 3.88
N TYR A 365 2.78 34.17 3.52
CA TYR A 365 2.22 34.76 2.30
C TYR A 365 2.32 36.28 2.30
N GLU A 366 2.03 36.94 3.42
CA GLU A 366 2.17 38.40 3.56
C GLU A 366 3.63 38.85 3.41
N ARG A 367 4.59 38.08 3.97
CA ARG A 367 6.02 38.35 3.78
C ARG A 367 6.44 38.18 2.31
N MET A 368 5.94 37.16 1.62
CA MET A 368 6.14 36.98 0.18
C MET A 368 5.53 38.14 -0.64
N ARG A 369 4.37 38.67 -0.24
CA ARG A 369 3.75 39.84 -0.90
C ARG A 369 4.63 41.09 -0.78
N ARG A 370 5.09 41.41 0.44
CA ARG A 370 5.99 42.54 0.69
C ARG A 370 7.31 42.40 -0.06
N TRP A 371 7.89 41.19 -0.08
CA TRP A 371 9.07 40.88 -0.89
C TRP A 371 8.85 41.12 -2.39
N ALA A 372 7.72 40.65 -2.94
CA ALA A 372 7.38 40.87 -4.34
C ALA A 372 7.24 42.36 -4.70
N GLU A 373 6.77 43.17 -3.75
CA GLU A 373 6.65 44.63 -3.88
C GLU A 373 7.99 45.38 -3.66
N GLY A 374 9.04 44.69 -3.19
CA GLY A 374 10.34 45.29 -2.88
C GLY A 374 10.44 45.89 -1.47
N ASP A 375 9.45 45.65 -0.60
CA ASP A 375 9.43 46.09 0.80
C ASP A 375 10.07 45.04 1.73
N PHE A 376 11.38 44.86 1.58
CA PHE A 376 12.18 43.95 2.40
C PHE A 376 13.63 44.42 2.48
N VAL A 377 14.34 43.94 3.50
CA VAL A 377 15.79 44.09 3.65
C VAL A 377 16.47 43.08 2.74
N ALA A 378 17.15 43.57 1.71
CA ALA A 378 17.94 42.77 0.78
C ALA A 378 19.30 42.38 1.39
N ASP A 379 19.27 41.52 2.40
CA ASP A 379 20.42 41.02 3.16
C ASP A 379 21.06 39.75 2.58
N GLY A 380 20.61 39.29 1.41
CA GLY A 380 21.17 38.14 0.69
C GLY A 380 22.52 38.43 0.03
N THR A 381 23.39 37.43 -0.07
CA THR A 381 24.78 37.56 -0.55
C THR A 381 24.95 37.38 -2.06
N GLY A 382 23.88 37.18 -2.83
CA GLY A 382 23.90 37.02 -4.29
C GLY A 382 24.28 35.62 -4.78
N THR A 383 24.66 34.71 -3.89
CA THR A 383 24.69 33.27 -4.15
C THR A 383 23.63 32.64 -3.27
N ALA A 384 22.89 31.65 -3.79
CA ALA A 384 22.18 30.75 -2.91
C ALA A 384 23.24 30.17 -1.96
N ALA A 385 23.15 30.49 -0.67
CA ALA A 385 23.51 29.44 0.27
C ALA A 385 22.67 28.24 -0.18
N GLY A 386 23.20 27.02 -0.18
CA GLY A 386 22.37 25.85 -0.47
C GLY A 386 21.17 25.76 0.49
N PRO A 387 20.67 24.57 0.85
CA PRO A 387 20.31 24.43 2.27
C PRO A 387 21.45 25.10 3.06
N LEU A 388 21.15 26.17 3.82
CA LEU A 388 22.12 27.02 4.53
C LEU A 388 23.35 26.18 4.84
N PRO A 389 24.61 26.59 4.56
CA PRO A 389 25.75 25.80 5.01
C PRO A 389 25.41 25.43 6.44
N PRO A 390 25.29 24.12 6.75
CA PRO A 390 24.77 23.69 8.03
C PRO A 390 25.45 24.56 9.06
N ASN A 391 24.70 25.06 10.03
CA ASN A 391 25.37 25.80 11.09
C ASN A 391 26.23 24.77 11.80
N ASP A 392 27.44 24.56 11.26
CA ASP A 392 28.41 23.55 11.65
C ASP A 392 29.02 23.96 12.98
N LEU A 393 28.75 25.21 13.41
CA LEU A 393 28.91 25.68 14.77
C LEU A 393 28.15 24.73 15.70
N PRO A 394 28.87 23.91 16.47
CA PRO A 394 28.22 23.03 17.42
C PRO A 394 27.48 23.86 18.47
N LEU A 395 26.43 23.29 19.07
CA LEU A 395 25.54 24.00 20.01
C LEU A 395 26.29 24.77 21.12
N ASN A 396 27.43 24.26 21.58
CA ASN A 396 28.25 24.86 22.64
C ASN A 396 29.02 26.13 22.19
N GLU A 397 29.14 26.37 20.89
CA GLU A 397 29.75 27.57 20.31
C GLU A 397 28.75 28.72 20.12
N LEU A 398 27.44 28.44 20.11
CA LEU A 398 26.41 29.47 20.10
C LEU A 398 26.45 30.30 21.40
N PRO A 399 26.07 31.59 21.38
CA PRO A 399 25.92 32.39 22.59
C PRO A 399 24.99 31.70 23.60
N PRO A 400 25.32 31.66 24.91
CA PRO A 400 24.52 30.95 25.91
C PRO A 400 23.02 31.29 25.89
N ALA A 401 22.67 32.55 25.61
CA ALA A 401 21.30 33.03 25.51
C ALA A 401 20.51 32.42 24.33
N GLU A 402 21.18 31.97 23.27
CA GLU A 402 20.54 31.47 22.04
C GLU A 402 20.34 29.95 22.06
N ARG A 403 21.16 29.21 22.82
CA ARG A 403 21.16 27.74 22.85
C ARG A 403 19.79 27.12 23.17
N PRO A 404 19.01 27.61 24.16
CA PRO A 404 17.73 27.00 24.48
C PRO A 404 16.72 27.08 23.33
N HIS A 405 16.68 28.20 22.61
CA HIS A 405 15.81 28.38 21.45
C HIS A 405 16.33 27.64 20.20
N ALA A 406 17.65 27.53 20.05
CA ALA A 406 18.26 26.74 18.98
C ALA A 406 17.80 25.27 19.04
N LEU A 407 17.75 24.67 20.23
CA LEU A 407 17.21 23.31 20.44
C LEU A 407 15.73 23.20 20.03
N VAL A 408 14.90 24.18 20.41
CA VAL A 408 13.47 24.22 20.06
C VAL A 408 13.30 24.26 18.54
N ARG A 409 14.03 25.16 17.89
CA ARG A 409 13.98 25.34 16.44
C ARG A 409 14.49 24.09 15.71
N ALA A 410 15.61 23.51 16.12
CA ALA A 410 16.16 22.29 15.54
C ALA A 410 15.18 21.11 15.59
N ALA A 411 14.51 20.93 16.74
CA ALA A 411 13.53 19.86 16.92
C ALA A 411 12.29 20.05 16.03
N LEU A 412 11.76 21.27 15.93
CA LEU A 412 10.48 21.54 15.25
C LEU A 412 10.62 21.83 13.74
N GLU A 413 11.78 22.28 13.27
CA GLU A 413 12.02 22.51 11.82
C GLU A 413 12.10 21.20 11.02
N ALA A 414 12.45 20.09 11.66
CA ALA A 414 12.45 18.76 11.06
C ALA A 414 11.05 18.10 10.98
N CYS A 415 10.01 18.79 11.43
CA CYS A 415 8.64 18.27 11.48
C CYS A 415 7.74 18.96 10.45
N VAL A 416 6.72 18.21 10.00
CA VAL A 416 5.70 18.71 9.06
C VAL A 416 4.85 19.80 9.72
N GLY A 417 4.75 20.95 9.05
CA GLY A 417 3.82 22.03 9.41
C GLY A 417 2.54 22.06 8.57
N GLY A 418 2.41 21.16 7.59
CA GLY A 418 1.23 20.97 6.77
C GLY A 418 1.56 20.27 5.44
N PRO A 419 0.56 19.71 4.74
CA PRO A 419 -0.85 19.64 5.13
C PRO A 419 -1.12 18.76 6.35
N PHE A 420 -2.23 19.04 7.02
CA PHE A 420 -2.71 18.28 8.18
C PHE A 420 -3.89 17.38 7.81
N PHE A 421 -3.61 16.34 7.02
CA PHE A 421 -4.57 15.29 6.67
C PHE A 421 -3.97 13.87 6.84
N PRO A 422 -3.63 13.43 8.06
CA PRO A 422 -3.64 14.19 9.32
C PRO A 422 -2.33 14.96 9.57
N GLY A 423 -1.27 14.72 8.77
CA GLY A 423 0.10 15.16 9.04
C GLY A 423 0.96 13.97 9.48
N ILE A 424 2.22 14.20 9.90
CA ILE A 424 3.15 13.12 10.30
C ILE A 424 3.39 13.09 11.82
N GLU A 425 4.02 14.11 12.39
CA GLU A 425 4.35 14.14 13.83
C GLU A 425 3.21 14.69 14.69
N MET A 426 2.52 15.71 14.19
CA MET A 426 1.43 16.43 14.84
C MET A 426 0.43 16.89 13.77
N THR A 427 -0.79 17.21 14.17
CA THR A 427 -1.87 17.65 13.26
C THR A 427 -2.23 19.13 13.47
N PHE A 428 -3.33 19.55 12.83
CA PHE A 428 -3.89 20.91 12.79
C PHE A 428 -4.00 21.63 14.14
N ILE A 429 -4.02 20.90 15.27
CA ILE A 429 -3.98 21.48 16.61
C ILE A 429 -2.71 22.32 16.85
N ALA A 430 -1.63 22.10 16.09
CA ALA A 430 -0.43 22.93 16.15
C ALA A 430 -0.70 24.39 15.77
N ASP A 431 -1.65 24.62 14.86
CA ASP A 431 -2.04 25.94 14.37
C ASP A 431 -3.03 26.65 15.33
N GLU A 432 -3.56 25.93 16.33
CA GLU A 432 -4.50 26.49 17.31
C GLU A 432 -3.75 27.24 18.44
N PRO A 433 -4.01 28.55 18.64
CA PRO A 433 -3.37 29.32 19.72
C PRO A 433 -3.62 28.78 21.13
N THR A 434 -4.71 28.03 21.31
CA THR A 434 -5.10 27.37 22.56
C THR A 434 -4.22 26.18 22.90
N THR A 435 -3.52 25.57 21.93
CA THR A 435 -2.58 24.47 22.17
C THR A 435 -1.35 24.92 22.95
N TRP A 436 -1.03 26.21 22.88
CA TRP A 436 0.20 26.80 23.41
C TRP A 436 -0.08 27.71 24.62
N ALA A 437 0.66 27.54 25.72
CA ALA A 437 0.65 28.46 26.86
C ALA A 437 1.60 29.66 26.65
N ALA A 438 2.74 29.42 26.01
CA ALA A 438 3.74 30.42 25.65
C ALA A 438 4.32 30.06 24.27
N PRO A 439 5.15 30.93 23.63
CA PRO A 439 5.79 30.57 22.37
C PRO A 439 6.49 29.22 22.48
N PHE A 440 6.12 28.28 21.60
CA PHE A 440 6.67 26.92 21.54
C PHE A 440 6.50 26.07 22.82
N ARG A 441 5.65 26.47 23.77
CA ARG A 441 5.39 25.71 25.01
C ARG A 441 3.93 25.29 25.06
N LEU A 442 3.70 23.97 25.06
CA LEU A 442 2.36 23.40 25.13
C LEU A 442 1.63 23.82 26.41
N ARG A 443 0.31 23.93 26.33
CA ARG A 443 -0.52 24.35 27.46
C ARG A 443 -0.50 23.33 28.60
N GLU A 444 -0.75 23.83 29.80
CA GLU A 444 -0.98 22.96 30.96
C GLU A 444 -2.29 22.17 30.82
N GLY A 445 -2.36 21.03 31.52
CA GLY A 445 -3.55 20.17 31.56
C GLY A 445 -3.73 19.25 30.36
N LEU A 446 -2.73 19.12 29.48
CA LEU A 446 -2.66 18.01 28.52
C LEU A 446 -2.25 16.73 29.25
N ALA A 447 -2.89 15.62 28.90
CA ALA A 447 -2.50 14.27 29.32
C ALA A 447 -1.53 13.66 28.30
N ALA A 448 -0.74 12.67 28.72
CA ALA A 448 0.07 11.89 27.79
C ALA A 448 -0.83 11.28 26.69
N GLY A 449 -0.37 11.31 25.44
CA GLY A 449 -1.13 10.88 24.27
C GLY A 449 -2.04 11.95 23.63
N ASP A 450 -2.18 13.13 24.24
CA ASP A 450 -3.08 14.17 23.74
C ASP A 450 -2.64 14.79 22.40
N ILE A 451 -1.36 14.73 22.06
CA ILE A 451 -0.83 15.33 20.83
C ILE A 451 -1.01 14.39 19.63
N THR A 452 -0.72 13.10 19.80
CA THR A 452 -0.68 12.11 18.71
C THR A 452 -1.99 11.35 18.50
N LYS A 453 -2.96 11.45 19.42
CA LYS A 453 -4.25 10.72 19.31
C LYS A 453 -5.07 11.02 18.06
N TYR A 454 -4.84 12.15 17.40
CA TYR A 454 -5.51 12.54 16.16
C TYR A 454 -4.96 11.82 14.92
N MET A 455 -3.72 11.32 14.99
CA MET A 455 -3.03 10.74 13.86
C MET A 455 -3.66 9.40 13.45
N ALA A 456 -3.26 8.90 12.28
CA ALA A 456 -3.64 7.59 11.78
C ALA A 456 -3.27 6.47 12.76
N VAL A 457 -4.13 5.44 12.83
CA VAL A 457 -3.84 4.19 13.52
C VAL A 457 -4.11 3.01 12.57
N PRO A 458 -3.07 2.23 12.22
CA PRO A 458 -1.65 2.49 12.47
C PRO A 458 -1.10 3.59 11.52
N TRP A 459 0.03 4.20 11.87
CA TRP A 459 0.64 5.29 11.07
C TRP A 459 1.14 4.83 9.68
N GLN A 460 1.46 3.54 9.51
CA GLN A 460 1.98 2.99 8.26
C GLN A 460 0.97 3.05 7.11
N ALA A 461 -0.32 2.93 7.41
CA ALA A 461 -1.38 3.01 6.40
C ALA A 461 -1.42 4.40 5.75
N ASP A 462 -1.35 5.44 6.57
CA ASP A 462 -1.20 6.84 6.14
C ASP A 462 0.09 7.03 5.32
N PHE A 463 1.22 6.54 5.82
CA PHE A 463 2.51 6.61 5.13
C PHE A 463 2.52 5.95 3.73
N TYR A 464 1.71 4.91 3.52
CA TYR A 464 1.57 4.27 2.21
C TYR A 464 0.67 5.06 1.27
N GLU A 465 -0.54 5.44 1.72
CA GLU A 465 -1.57 6.10 0.90
C GLU A 465 -1.14 7.52 0.45
N CYS A 466 -0.24 8.17 1.20
CA CYS A 466 0.34 9.45 0.83
C CYS A 466 1.38 9.36 -0.31
N ASN A 467 0.96 9.01 -1.53
CA ASN A 467 1.87 8.66 -2.62
C ASN A 467 1.55 9.21 -4.03
N THR A 468 0.40 9.84 -4.23
CA THR A 468 -0.11 10.23 -5.55
C THR A 468 0.04 11.73 -5.86
N HIS A 469 0.15 12.55 -4.82
CA HIS A 469 0.26 14.01 -4.90
C HIS A 469 1.42 14.49 -4.05
N TRP A 470 1.89 15.71 -4.31
CA TRP A 470 2.94 16.34 -3.50
C TRP A 470 2.58 16.27 -2.00
N TRP A 471 3.38 15.50 -1.27
CA TRP A 471 3.23 15.25 0.15
C TRP A 471 4.46 15.75 0.93
N PRO A 472 4.39 15.93 2.26
CA PRO A 472 5.54 16.26 3.09
C PRO A 472 6.79 15.39 2.85
N ALA A 473 7.96 16.02 2.95
CA ALA A 473 9.21 15.48 2.46
C ALA A 473 9.69 14.23 3.22
N GLN A 474 9.33 14.07 4.50
CA GLN A 474 9.75 12.94 5.35
C GLN A 474 9.34 11.58 4.79
N ARG A 475 8.35 11.55 3.89
CA ARG A 475 7.93 10.39 3.12
C ARG A 475 8.16 10.72 1.63
N PRO A 476 9.28 10.29 1.03
CA PRO A 476 9.54 10.53 -0.38
C PRO A 476 8.55 9.80 -1.30
N ASP A 477 8.24 10.38 -2.45
CA ASP A 477 7.48 9.72 -3.52
C ASP A 477 8.42 8.97 -4.46
N GLU A 478 9.46 9.66 -4.92
CA GLU A 478 10.44 9.17 -5.88
C GLU A 478 11.84 9.62 -5.51
N VAL A 479 12.81 8.76 -5.75
CA VAL A 479 14.18 8.93 -5.27
C VAL A 479 15.21 8.54 -6.32
N LEU A 480 16.41 9.09 -6.19
CA LEU A 480 17.60 8.67 -6.91
C LEU A 480 18.23 7.45 -6.21
N PRO A 481 18.22 6.24 -6.81
CA PRO A 481 18.84 5.07 -6.19
C PRO A 481 20.36 5.21 -6.06
N GLU A 482 20.96 4.65 -5.00
CA GLU A 482 22.41 4.71 -4.77
C GLU A 482 23.25 4.18 -5.94
N GLU A 483 22.80 3.13 -6.61
CA GLU A 483 23.48 2.55 -7.78
C GLU A 483 23.61 3.55 -8.93
N GLN A 484 22.53 4.25 -9.25
CA GLN A 484 22.50 5.27 -10.29
C GLN A 484 23.36 6.49 -9.93
N TYR A 485 23.36 6.88 -8.65
CA TYR A 485 24.31 7.89 -8.17
C TYR A 485 25.78 7.43 -8.36
N ARG A 486 26.11 6.17 -8.07
CA ARG A 486 27.46 5.65 -8.28
C ARG A 486 27.85 5.61 -9.75
N GLU A 487 26.92 5.30 -10.65
CA GLU A 487 27.12 5.39 -12.09
C GLU A 487 27.40 6.82 -12.53
N LEU A 488 26.60 7.79 -12.07
CA LEU A 488 26.81 9.22 -12.34
C LEU A 488 28.23 9.69 -11.95
N ILE A 489 28.70 9.31 -10.75
CA ILE A 489 30.05 9.67 -10.28
C ILE A 489 31.15 9.00 -11.12
N ARG A 490 30.93 7.75 -11.58
CA ARG A 490 31.87 7.06 -12.46
C ARG A 490 31.92 7.69 -13.85
N ALA A 491 30.77 7.94 -14.46
CA ALA A 491 30.66 8.56 -15.78
C ALA A 491 31.30 9.95 -15.80
N ALA A 492 31.12 10.75 -14.74
CA ALA A 492 31.80 12.05 -14.63
C ALA A 492 33.34 11.96 -14.55
N SER A 493 33.88 10.78 -14.22
CA SER A 493 35.32 10.52 -14.24
C SER A 493 35.84 10.09 -15.62
N ASP A 494 34.95 9.77 -16.57
CA ASP A 494 35.27 9.37 -17.95
C ASP A 494 34.64 10.34 -18.97
N PRO A 495 35.43 11.19 -19.66
CA PRO A 495 34.92 12.16 -20.63
C PRO A 495 34.21 11.56 -21.86
N SER A 496 34.26 10.24 -22.04
CA SER A 496 33.62 9.53 -23.14
C SER A 496 32.20 9.03 -22.84
N GLU A 497 31.77 9.08 -21.57
CA GLU A 497 30.42 8.72 -21.16
C GLU A 497 29.51 9.95 -21.03
N PRO A 498 28.21 9.85 -21.34
CA PRO A 498 27.28 10.96 -21.16
C PRO A 498 27.22 11.36 -19.68
N THR A 499 27.50 12.62 -19.38
CA THR A 499 27.45 13.20 -18.02
C THR A 499 26.10 13.83 -17.68
N GLU A 500 25.09 13.69 -18.55
CA GLU A 500 23.78 14.30 -18.32
C GLU A 500 23.02 13.57 -17.21
N MET A 501 22.51 14.36 -16.27
CA MET A 501 21.60 13.97 -15.18
C MET A 501 20.19 13.64 -15.71
N ASP A 502 20.06 12.81 -16.75
CA ASP A 502 18.81 12.09 -17.03
C ASP A 502 18.63 11.01 -15.95
N VAL A 503 18.48 11.48 -14.71
CA VAL A 503 18.55 10.68 -13.50
C VAL A 503 17.32 9.80 -13.47
N TYR A 504 17.51 8.54 -13.85
CA TYR A 504 16.53 7.50 -13.65
C TYR A 504 16.15 7.45 -12.16
N ARG A 505 14.91 7.82 -11.85
CA ARG A 505 14.32 7.77 -10.51
C ARG A 505 13.44 6.54 -10.37
N LYS A 506 13.30 6.07 -9.14
CA LYS A 506 12.37 5.00 -8.79
C LYS A 506 11.39 5.46 -7.72
N PRO A 507 10.16 4.91 -7.69
CA PRO A 507 9.28 5.09 -6.54
C PRO A 507 9.97 4.66 -5.24
N TRP A 508 9.85 5.47 -4.20
CA TRP A 508 10.46 5.20 -2.90
C TRP A 508 9.85 3.96 -2.24
N ALA A 509 8.52 3.82 -2.31
CA ALA A 509 7.78 2.67 -1.76
C ALA A 509 7.78 1.43 -2.67
N ARG A 510 8.62 1.37 -3.72
CA ARG A 510 8.70 0.20 -4.61
C ARG A 510 8.96 -1.10 -3.81
N GLY A 511 8.24 -2.16 -4.15
CA GLY A 511 8.25 -3.42 -3.37
C GLY A 511 7.17 -3.55 -2.31
N VAL A 512 6.39 -2.49 -2.08
CA VAL A 512 5.26 -2.46 -1.16
C VAL A 512 3.97 -2.41 -1.99
N GLY A 513 3.01 -3.28 -1.67
CA GLY A 513 1.70 -3.36 -2.34
C GLY A 513 1.73 -4.04 -3.70
N ILE A 514 2.87 -4.64 -4.08
CA ILE A 514 3.06 -5.35 -5.35
C ILE A 514 3.13 -6.86 -5.18
N GLN A 515 3.13 -7.37 -3.93
CA GLN A 515 3.16 -8.80 -3.73
C GLN A 515 1.77 -9.42 -3.84
N LEU A 516 1.79 -10.68 -4.26
CA LEU A 516 0.60 -11.47 -4.36
C LEU A 516 -0.03 -11.67 -2.97
N VAL A 517 -1.27 -11.22 -2.79
CA VAL A 517 -2.00 -11.42 -1.55
C VAL A 517 -2.78 -12.73 -1.62
N PRO A 518 -2.44 -13.79 -0.87
CA PRO A 518 -3.17 -15.06 -0.90
C PRO A 518 -4.58 -14.91 -0.33
N ALA A 519 -5.48 -15.84 -0.69
CA ALA A 519 -6.81 -15.87 -0.11
C ALA A 519 -6.71 -16.07 1.42
N PRO A 520 -7.44 -15.28 2.22
CA PRO A 520 -7.37 -15.37 3.66
C PRO A 520 -8.06 -16.63 4.15
N GLU A 521 -7.46 -17.22 5.17
CA GLU A 521 -8.04 -18.22 6.02
C GLU A 521 -9.10 -17.57 6.93
N LEU A 522 -10.29 -18.14 7.03
CA LEU A 522 -11.30 -17.70 8.02
C LEU A 522 -11.81 -18.87 8.84
N GLU A 523 -12.05 -18.68 10.13
CA GLU A 523 -12.79 -19.70 10.90
C GLU A 523 -14.23 -19.86 10.37
N ARG A 524 -14.68 -21.11 10.25
CA ARG A 524 -16.06 -21.43 9.89
C ARG A 524 -16.99 -21.11 11.04
N LEU A 525 -18.07 -20.41 10.73
CA LEU A 525 -19.10 -20.14 11.72
C LEU A 525 -19.95 -21.40 11.98
N PRO A 526 -20.46 -21.60 13.20
CA PRO A 526 -21.34 -22.72 13.50
C PRO A 526 -22.54 -22.79 12.55
N GLY A 527 -22.70 -23.91 11.83
CA GLY A 527 -23.79 -24.12 10.87
C GLY A 527 -23.61 -23.45 9.50
N GLU A 528 -22.43 -22.88 9.23
CA GLU A 528 -22.15 -22.18 7.96
C GLU A 528 -22.00 -23.14 6.78
N SER A 529 -22.74 -22.84 5.69
CA SER A 529 -22.62 -23.58 4.43
C SER A 529 -21.27 -23.32 3.76
N ALA A 530 -20.80 -24.26 2.94
CA ALA A 530 -19.57 -24.06 2.17
C ALA A 530 -19.63 -22.84 1.23
N GLN A 531 -20.81 -22.49 0.75
CA GLN A 531 -21.01 -21.30 -0.07
C GLN A 531 -20.82 -20.01 0.74
N HIS A 532 -21.51 -19.86 1.88
CA HIS A 532 -21.36 -18.64 2.71
C HIS A 532 -19.93 -18.45 3.22
N TYR A 533 -19.27 -19.57 3.54
CA TYR A 533 -17.86 -19.57 3.88
C TYR A 533 -16.98 -18.97 2.76
N ARG A 534 -17.11 -19.48 1.53
CA ARG A 534 -16.38 -18.96 0.35
C ARG A 534 -16.70 -17.49 0.08
N GLU A 535 -17.95 -17.08 0.21
CA GLU A 535 -18.33 -15.69 0.02
C GLU A 535 -17.68 -14.75 1.06
N ARG A 536 -17.54 -15.18 2.32
CA ARG A 536 -16.81 -14.42 3.35
C ARG A 536 -15.32 -14.31 3.01
N VAL A 537 -14.69 -15.44 2.66
CA VAL A 537 -13.28 -15.47 2.25
C VAL A 537 -13.06 -14.52 1.07
N ASN A 538 -13.86 -14.63 0.01
CA ASN A 538 -13.73 -13.78 -1.18
C ASN A 538 -13.94 -12.30 -0.88
N ARG A 539 -14.87 -11.96 0.02
CA ARG A 539 -15.06 -10.56 0.46
C ARG A 539 -13.84 -10.03 1.20
N LEU A 540 -13.31 -10.78 2.16
CA LEU A 540 -12.12 -10.38 2.90
C LEU A 540 -10.90 -10.28 1.98
N TRP A 541 -10.76 -11.26 1.08
CA TRP A 541 -9.66 -11.31 0.12
C TRP A 541 -9.64 -10.10 -0.81
N ALA A 542 -10.81 -9.69 -1.29
CA ALA A 542 -10.94 -8.50 -2.11
C ALA A 542 -10.45 -7.24 -1.37
N VAL A 543 -10.78 -7.11 -0.08
CA VAL A 543 -10.29 -6.00 0.76
C VAL A 543 -8.79 -6.09 0.96
N LEU A 544 -8.25 -7.27 1.27
CA LEU A 544 -6.83 -7.51 1.45
C LEU A 544 -6.02 -7.17 0.19
N ARG A 545 -6.54 -7.47 -1.02
CA ARG A 545 -5.92 -7.08 -2.29
C ARG A 545 -6.00 -5.57 -2.53
N ASP A 546 -7.16 -4.97 -2.29
CA ASP A 546 -7.35 -3.52 -2.44
C ASP A 546 -6.40 -2.73 -1.52
N LYS A 547 -6.18 -3.26 -0.31
CA LYS A 547 -5.34 -2.65 0.74
C LYS A 547 -4.00 -3.35 0.92
N ALA A 548 -3.49 -4.02 -0.12
CA ALA A 548 -2.24 -4.78 -0.04
C ALA A 548 -1.08 -3.90 0.43
N GLY A 549 -0.96 -2.70 -0.14
CA GLY A 549 0.09 -1.75 0.20
C GLY A 549 0.03 -1.23 1.64
N ASP A 550 -1.15 -0.91 2.15
CA ASP A 550 -1.35 -0.50 3.55
C ASP A 550 -0.85 -1.58 4.51
N ASN A 551 -1.27 -2.82 4.27
CA ASN A 551 -0.91 -3.97 5.12
C ASN A 551 0.58 -4.31 4.98
N GLU A 552 1.14 -4.28 3.77
CA GLU A 552 2.56 -4.52 3.56
C GLU A 552 3.46 -3.42 4.15
N MET A 553 3.01 -2.16 4.16
CA MET A 553 3.78 -1.07 4.77
C MET A 553 3.96 -1.28 6.28
N VAL A 554 3.00 -1.90 6.97
CA VAL A 554 3.14 -2.32 8.38
C VAL A 554 4.35 -3.23 8.58
N GLU A 555 4.63 -4.11 7.63
CA GLU A 555 5.72 -5.08 7.70
C GLU A 555 7.04 -4.54 7.14
N LYS A 556 6.95 -3.77 6.05
CA LYS A 556 8.10 -3.45 5.19
C LYS A 556 8.68 -2.05 5.36
N TRP A 557 8.05 -1.16 6.13
CA TRP A 557 8.52 0.23 6.28
C TRP A 557 10.03 0.34 6.58
N SER A 558 10.56 -0.55 7.43
CA SER A 558 11.96 -0.53 7.84
C SER A 558 12.95 -0.96 6.73
N SER A 559 12.46 -1.60 5.67
CA SER A 559 13.27 -2.02 4.53
C SER A 559 13.55 -0.90 3.52
N LEU A 560 12.77 0.19 3.57
CA LEU A 560 12.86 1.34 2.67
C LEU A 560 14.13 2.18 2.94
N GLY A 561 14.66 2.85 1.92
CA GLY A 561 15.90 3.61 2.04
C GLY A 561 15.72 5.04 2.58
N PHE A 562 16.81 5.62 3.08
CA PHE A 562 16.88 7.01 3.53
C PHE A 562 17.47 7.90 2.43
N VAL A 563 16.82 9.03 2.15
CA VAL A 563 17.25 10.04 1.20
C VAL A 563 18.15 11.04 1.91
N VAL A 564 19.43 11.04 1.53
CA VAL A 564 20.47 11.82 2.19
C VAL A 564 21.37 12.51 1.18
N SER A 565 21.98 13.60 1.61
CA SER A 565 22.90 14.37 0.78
C SER A 565 24.24 13.66 0.60
N ARG A 566 24.71 13.67 -0.65
CA ARG A 566 26.01 13.18 -1.12
C ARG A 566 26.65 14.21 -2.06
N PRO A 567 27.97 14.30 -2.12
CA PRO A 567 28.63 15.18 -3.09
C PRO A 567 28.45 14.65 -4.51
N GLY A 568 28.00 15.52 -5.41
CA GLY A 568 27.96 15.30 -6.86
C GLY A 568 29.33 15.47 -7.51
N PRO A 569 29.41 15.30 -8.84
CA PRO A 569 30.65 15.44 -9.60
C PRO A 569 31.40 16.76 -9.41
N ASP A 570 30.66 17.87 -9.29
CA ASP A 570 31.21 19.22 -9.13
C ASP A 570 31.25 19.67 -7.65
N GLY A 571 30.97 18.74 -6.71
CA GLY A 571 30.90 19.01 -5.27
C GLY A 571 29.56 19.59 -4.80
N GLU A 572 28.57 19.71 -5.69
CA GLU A 572 27.21 20.12 -5.39
C GLU A 572 26.46 19.02 -4.59
N PRO A 573 25.49 19.37 -3.73
CA PRO A 573 24.70 18.36 -3.04
C PRO A 573 23.73 17.64 -3.99
N VAL A 574 23.81 16.31 -4.01
CA VAL A 574 22.89 15.39 -4.68
C VAL A 574 22.21 14.55 -3.61
N LEU A 575 20.88 14.48 -3.61
CA LEU A 575 20.15 13.63 -2.65
C LEU A 575 19.93 12.24 -3.21
N VAL A 576 20.31 11.23 -2.43
CA VAL A 576 20.42 9.83 -2.85
C VAL A 576 19.70 8.94 -1.84
N GLU A 577 18.89 8.00 -2.32
CA GLU A 577 18.38 6.91 -1.49
C GLU A 577 19.53 5.96 -1.15
N THR A 578 19.79 5.81 0.14
CA THR A 578 20.84 4.96 0.69
C THR A 578 20.25 3.94 1.66
N GLU A 579 21.02 2.91 1.99
CA GLU A 579 20.65 1.92 3.02
C GLU A 579 19.38 1.10 2.70
N ARG A 580 18.93 1.12 1.43
CA ARG A 580 17.98 0.14 0.89
C ARG A 580 18.77 -1.08 0.41
N ALA A 581 18.36 -2.26 0.85
CA ALA A 581 18.97 -3.49 0.36
C ALA A 581 18.55 -3.78 -1.09
N GLY A 582 19.47 -4.23 -1.95
CA GLY A 582 19.25 -4.35 -3.41
C GLY A 582 18.15 -5.32 -3.85
N GLN A 583 17.70 -6.20 -2.95
CA GLN A 583 16.59 -7.12 -3.15
C GLN A 583 15.22 -6.53 -2.77
N VAL A 584 15.20 -5.47 -1.95
CA VAL A 584 13.96 -4.81 -1.54
C VAL A 584 13.43 -4.05 -2.75
N GLY A 585 12.20 -4.32 -3.16
CA GLY A 585 11.62 -3.68 -4.35
C GLY A 585 11.47 -4.60 -5.56
N LEU A 586 12.12 -5.77 -5.57
CA LEU A 586 12.08 -6.65 -6.72
C LEU A 586 10.71 -7.30 -6.86
N SER A 587 10.10 -7.12 -8.03
CA SER A 587 8.94 -7.89 -8.51
C SER A 587 9.31 -9.36 -8.76
N ASP A 588 8.30 -10.24 -8.87
CA ASP A 588 8.55 -11.64 -9.25
C ASP A 588 9.23 -11.77 -10.62
N ARG A 589 9.02 -10.81 -11.53
CA ARG A 589 9.73 -10.70 -12.82
C ARG A 589 11.22 -10.42 -12.64
N GLU A 590 11.56 -9.48 -11.77
CA GLU A 590 12.95 -9.15 -11.49
C GLU A 590 13.64 -10.28 -10.73
N TRP A 591 12.95 -10.95 -9.80
CA TRP A 591 13.44 -12.19 -9.18
C TRP A 591 13.67 -13.28 -10.22
N PHE A 592 12.71 -13.51 -11.11
CA PHE A 592 12.81 -14.45 -12.21
C PHE A 592 14.04 -14.19 -13.10
N TYR A 593 14.30 -12.93 -13.46
CA TYR A 593 15.46 -12.56 -14.26
C TYR A 593 16.78 -12.72 -13.47
N THR A 594 16.86 -12.14 -12.28
CA THR A 594 18.11 -12.12 -11.49
C THR A 594 18.56 -13.51 -11.05
N LEU A 595 17.63 -14.43 -10.73
CA LEU A 595 17.94 -15.79 -10.30
C LEU A 595 18.30 -16.76 -11.45
N GLN A 596 18.11 -16.34 -12.70
CA GLN A 596 18.72 -17.00 -13.86
C GLN A 596 20.18 -16.58 -14.07
N HIS A 597 20.60 -15.46 -13.47
CA HIS A 597 21.95 -14.89 -13.62
C HIS A 597 22.68 -14.74 -12.27
N PRO A 598 22.84 -15.82 -11.48
CA PRO A 598 23.41 -15.72 -10.13
C PRO A 598 24.86 -15.19 -10.12
N ASP A 599 25.61 -15.36 -11.21
CA ASP A 599 26.97 -14.82 -11.37
C ASP A 599 26.99 -13.29 -11.53
N GLN A 600 25.91 -12.71 -12.07
CA GLN A 600 25.75 -11.26 -12.24
C GLN A 600 25.09 -10.61 -11.01
N PHE A 601 24.22 -11.36 -10.31
CA PHE A 601 23.44 -10.88 -9.16
C PHE A 601 23.68 -11.73 -7.89
N PRO A 602 24.93 -11.79 -7.37
CA PRO A 602 25.27 -12.68 -6.26
C PRO A 602 24.55 -12.33 -4.95
N GLN A 603 24.22 -11.05 -4.71
CA GLN A 603 23.48 -10.62 -3.53
C GLN A 603 22.02 -11.11 -3.57
N GLN A 604 21.37 -11.01 -4.73
CA GLN A 604 20.02 -11.51 -4.97
C GLN A 604 20.01 -13.04 -4.87
N ALA A 605 20.98 -13.73 -5.47
CA ALA A 605 21.11 -15.19 -5.34
C ALA A 605 21.24 -15.64 -3.87
N GLN A 606 21.99 -14.90 -3.04
CA GLN A 606 22.06 -15.16 -1.61
C GLN A 606 20.74 -14.85 -0.90
N ALA A 607 20.10 -13.72 -1.22
CA ALA A 607 18.84 -13.28 -0.64
C ALA A 607 17.64 -14.16 -1.03
N ALA A 608 17.74 -14.91 -2.14
CA ALA A 608 16.72 -15.83 -2.63
C ALA A 608 16.27 -16.86 -1.59
N ARG A 609 17.13 -17.15 -0.59
CA ARG A 609 16.79 -17.98 0.56
C ARG A 609 15.56 -17.44 1.31
N HIS A 610 15.54 -16.13 1.59
CA HIS A 610 14.42 -15.50 2.30
C HIS A 610 13.15 -15.47 1.44
N TYR A 611 13.29 -15.33 0.11
CA TYR A 611 12.16 -15.46 -0.81
C TYR A 611 11.54 -16.86 -0.71
N ALA A 612 12.35 -17.92 -0.79
CA ALA A 612 11.87 -19.30 -0.66
C ALA A 612 11.28 -19.58 0.74
N GLU A 613 11.91 -19.10 1.81
CA GLU A 613 11.40 -19.22 3.18
C GLU A 613 10.03 -18.55 3.33
N ALA A 614 9.83 -17.36 2.77
CA ALA A 614 8.55 -16.65 2.81
C ALA A 614 7.43 -17.46 2.10
N VAL A 615 7.71 -18.04 0.93
CA VAL A 615 6.77 -18.93 0.23
C VAL A 615 6.43 -20.16 1.07
N LEU A 616 7.43 -20.79 1.70
CA LEU A 616 7.25 -21.96 2.55
C LEU A 616 6.52 -21.65 3.87
N GLU A 617 6.68 -20.46 4.44
CA GLU A 617 5.91 -20.01 5.60
C GLU A 617 4.44 -19.76 5.23
N ALA A 618 4.18 -19.12 4.07
CA ALA A 618 2.81 -18.95 3.57
C ALA A 618 2.10 -20.31 3.39
N ALA A 619 2.81 -21.31 2.88
CA ALA A 619 2.30 -22.67 2.75
C ALA A 619 1.99 -23.34 4.10
N ARG A 620 2.81 -23.08 5.12
CA ARG A 620 2.56 -23.59 6.49
C ARG A 620 1.40 -22.90 7.19
N ALA A 621 1.19 -21.62 6.90
CA ALA A 621 0.09 -20.84 7.45
C ALA A 621 -1.27 -21.18 6.81
N ALA A 622 -1.27 -21.80 5.62
CA ALA A 622 -2.50 -22.23 4.95
C ALA A 622 -3.22 -23.31 5.78
N SER A 623 -4.41 -23.01 6.26
CA SER A 623 -5.15 -23.87 7.19
C SER A 623 -6.47 -24.46 6.61
N PHE A 624 -6.86 -24.09 5.38
CA PHE A 624 -7.90 -24.75 4.55
C PHE A 624 -7.34 -25.49 3.34
N LEU A 625 -6.55 -26.51 3.60
CA LEU A 625 -6.10 -27.42 2.55
C LEU A 625 -7.18 -28.50 2.27
N PRO A 626 -7.40 -28.88 1.00
CA PRO A 626 -8.20 -30.08 0.67
C PRO A 626 -7.55 -31.31 1.33
N LEU A 627 -8.33 -32.38 1.52
CA LEU A 627 -7.83 -33.60 2.19
C LEU A 627 -6.53 -34.12 1.55
N THR A 628 -6.37 -33.95 0.25
CA THR A 628 -5.18 -34.30 -0.52
C THR A 628 -3.93 -33.53 -0.08
N LEU A 629 -4.05 -32.27 0.37
CA LEU A 629 -2.94 -31.41 0.76
C LEU A 629 -2.76 -31.25 2.28
N ARG A 630 -3.74 -31.64 3.10
CA ARG A 630 -3.63 -31.49 4.58
C ARG A 630 -2.43 -32.23 5.17
N PRO A 631 -1.70 -31.61 6.13
CA PRO A 631 -0.62 -32.28 6.85
C PRO A 631 -1.08 -33.58 7.52
N PHE A 632 -0.20 -34.58 7.54
CA PHE A 632 -0.43 -35.84 8.22
C PHE A 632 0.87 -36.38 8.80
N ARG A 633 0.79 -37.24 9.82
CA ARG A 633 1.96 -37.91 10.39
C ARG A 633 2.49 -38.93 9.39
N TYR A 634 3.80 -38.93 9.16
CA TYR A 634 4.41 -39.88 8.25
C TYR A 634 4.41 -41.30 8.82
N THR A 635 3.89 -42.21 8.02
CA THR A 635 4.29 -43.62 7.95
C THR A 635 4.32 -43.98 6.47
N ARG A 636 5.07 -45.02 6.08
CA ARG A 636 5.08 -45.49 4.69
C ARG A 636 3.67 -45.77 4.18
N ASP A 637 2.86 -46.47 4.96
CA ASP A 637 1.47 -46.79 4.61
C ASP A 637 0.59 -45.54 4.48
N ALA A 638 0.78 -44.54 5.34
CA ALA A 638 0.03 -43.28 5.25
C ALA A 638 0.41 -42.46 4.01
N LEU A 639 1.70 -42.44 3.64
CA LEU A 639 2.16 -41.80 2.40
C LEU A 639 1.54 -42.49 1.19
N GLU A 640 1.66 -43.81 1.08
CA GLU A 640 1.08 -44.59 -0.03
C GLU A 640 -0.43 -44.40 -0.13
N ALA A 641 -1.15 -44.43 0.99
CA ALA A 641 -2.59 -44.17 1.02
C ALA A 641 -2.94 -42.75 0.56
N ARG A 642 -2.13 -41.74 0.93
CA ARG A 642 -2.34 -40.36 0.50
C ARG A 642 -2.08 -40.19 -1.00
N LEU A 643 -0.98 -40.74 -1.49
CA LEU A 643 -0.62 -40.71 -2.91
C LEU A 643 -1.66 -41.44 -3.78
N GLN A 644 -2.18 -42.56 -3.30
CA GLN A 644 -3.26 -43.29 -3.96
C GLN A 644 -4.56 -42.48 -4.00
N LEU A 645 -4.90 -41.80 -2.90
CA LEU A 645 -6.07 -40.91 -2.83
C LEU A 645 -5.95 -39.79 -3.87
N ILE A 646 -4.82 -39.09 -3.89
CA ILE A 646 -4.52 -38.02 -4.85
C ILE A 646 -4.71 -38.52 -6.28
N TYR A 647 -4.03 -39.63 -6.63
CA TYR A 647 -4.12 -40.24 -7.96
C TYR A 647 -5.56 -40.59 -8.35
N THR A 648 -6.32 -41.24 -7.46
CA THR A 648 -7.72 -41.62 -7.76
C THR A 648 -8.65 -40.43 -7.92
N THR A 649 -8.42 -39.34 -7.18
CA THR A 649 -9.17 -38.09 -7.33
C THR A 649 -8.93 -37.49 -8.70
N LEU A 650 -7.66 -37.36 -9.12
CA LEU A 650 -7.29 -36.80 -10.42
C LEU A 650 -7.80 -37.64 -11.59
N VAL A 651 -7.76 -38.98 -11.47
CA VAL A 651 -8.38 -39.89 -12.45
C VAL A 651 -9.88 -39.63 -12.56
N ALA A 652 -10.59 -39.55 -11.44
CA ALA A 652 -12.03 -39.32 -11.44
C ALA A 652 -12.40 -37.95 -12.04
N GLU A 653 -11.65 -36.89 -11.72
CA GLU A 653 -11.82 -35.58 -12.33
C GLU A 653 -11.58 -35.61 -13.84
N SER A 654 -10.51 -36.28 -14.28
CA SER A 654 -10.16 -36.46 -15.69
C SER A 654 -11.20 -37.25 -16.47
N GLU A 655 -11.79 -38.30 -15.88
CA GLU A 655 -12.85 -39.09 -16.51
C GLU A 655 -14.12 -38.26 -16.74
N ASN A 656 -14.46 -37.38 -15.78
CA ASN A 656 -15.66 -36.56 -15.82
C ASN A 656 -15.50 -35.23 -16.59
N PHE A 657 -14.28 -34.90 -17.04
CA PHE A 657 -14.01 -33.65 -17.73
C PHE A 657 -14.45 -33.67 -19.21
N ASP A 658 -15.34 -32.73 -19.56
CA ASP A 658 -15.75 -32.43 -20.95
C ASP A 658 -15.16 -31.07 -21.39
N PRO A 659 -14.23 -31.03 -22.37
CA PRO A 659 -13.66 -29.78 -22.84
C PRO A 659 -14.70 -28.83 -23.47
N GLY A 660 -15.82 -29.34 -24.00
CA GLY A 660 -16.87 -28.53 -24.61
C GLY A 660 -17.72 -27.72 -23.62
N LEU A 661 -17.63 -28.03 -22.33
CA LEU A 661 -18.38 -27.36 -21.26
C LEU A 661 -17.47 -26.47 -20.38
N ASN A 662 -16.20 -26.29 -20.73
CA ASN A 662 -15.28 -25.50 -19.93
C ASN A 662 -15.72 -24.02 -19.90
N PRO A 663 -15.93 -23.42 -18.71
CA PRO A 663 -16.44 -22.06 -18.60
C PRO A 663 -15.39 -20.98 -18.88
N THR A 664 -14.11 -21.33 -18.81
CA THR A 664 -12.97 -20.39 -18.93
C THR A 664 -12.34 -20.45 -20.31
N PHE A 665 -11.91 -21.63 -20.74
CA PHE A 665 -11.26 -21.86 -22.04
C PHE A 665 -12.30 -22.29 -23.06
N ARG A 666 -12.94 -21.31 -23.70
CA ARG A 666 -14.11 -21.51 -24.57
C ARG A 666 -13.72 -21.52 -26.05
N ALA A 667 -12.56 -20.94 -26.37
CA ALA A 667 -12.08 -20.78 -27.73
C ALA A 667 -10.58 -21.03 -27.85
N ARG A 668 -10.13 -21.25 -29.09
CA ARG A 668 -8.72 -21.50 -29.39
C ARG A 668 -7.79 -20.39 -28.90
N HIS A 669 -8.21 -19.13 -28.95
CA HIS A 669 -7.39 -18.00 -28.50
C HIS A 669 -7.18 -17.99 -26.98
N ASP A 670 -8.17 -18.44 -26.19
CA ASP A 670 -8.04 -18.61 -24.74
C ASP A 670 -6.91 -19.59 -24.41
N MET A 671 -6.80 -20.66 -25.21
CA MET A 671 -5.73 -21.65 -25.08
C MET A 671 -4.36 -21.11 -25.52
N VAL A 672 -4.30 -20.27 -26.56
CA VAL A 672 -3.06 -19.59 -26.96
C VAL A 672 -2.58 -18.67 -25.84
N GLU A 673 -3.51 -17.96 -25.20
CA GLU A 673 -3.17 -17.10 -24.07
C GLU A 673 -2.70 -17.91 -22.85
N ARG A 674 -3.32 -19.06 -22.58
CA ARG A 674 -2.80 -20.01 -21.58
C ARG A 674 -1.35 -20.43 -21.89
N ILE A 675 -1.04 -20.76 -23.15
CA ILE A 675 0.33 -21.15 -23.55
C ILE A 675 1.31 -19.99 -23.33
N ARG A 676 0.93 -18.77 -23.71
CA ARG A 676 1.75 -17.58 -23.48
C ARG A 676 2.04 -17.39 -21.98
N GLN A 677 0.99 -17.37 -21.16
CA GLN A 677 1.10 -17.02 -19.73
C GLN A 677 1.82 -18.09 -18.90
N PHE A 678 1.86 -19.35 -19.34
CA PHE A 678 2.60 -20.42 -18.66
C PHE A 678 4.06 -20.55 -19.14
N ALA A 679 4.50 -19.75 -20.11
CA ALA A 679 5.85 -19.82 -20.67
C ALA A 679 6.98 -19.63 -19.64
N PRO A 680 6.91 -18.69 -18.66
CA PRO A 680 8.01 -18.48 -17.71
C PRO A 680 8.36 -19.74 -16.90
N PHE A 681 7.35 -20.54 -16.56
CA PHE A 681 7.57 -21.79 -15.84
C PHE A 681 8.02 -22.92 -16.79
N ASN A 682 7.29 -23.18 -17.87
CA ASN A 682 7.55 -24.35 -18.74
C ASN A 682 8.81 -24.21 -19.60
N LEU A 683 9.28 -23.00 -19.88
CA LEU A 683 10.59 -22.80 -20.53
C LEU A 683 11.76 -23.00 -19.55
N LEU A 684 11.48 -23.16 -18.26
CA LEU A 684 12.44 -23.47 -17.20
C LEU A 684 12.18 -24.86 -16.59
N ASP A 685 11.56 -25.74 -17.35
CA ASP A 685 11.28 -27.08 -16.90
C ASP A 685 12.56 -27.83 -16.46
N GLY A 686 12.49 -28.54 -15.34
CA GLY A 686 13.60 -29.15 -14.62
C GLY A 686 14.47 -28.20 -13.78
N ALA A 687 14.27 -26.87 -13.82
CA ALA A 687 15.14 -25.92 -13.13
C ALA A 687 15.18 -26.10 -11.60
N TRP A 688 14.14 -26.66 -10.99
CA TRP A 688 14.12 -26.92 -9.55
C TRP A 688 15.19 -27.93 -9.09
N LEU A 689 15.71 -28.76 -10.00
CA LEU A 689 16.75 -29.77 -9.76
C LEU A 689 18.16 -29.34 -10.19
N ARG A 690 18.34 -28.12 -10.75
CA ARG A 690 19.61 -27.67 -11.36
C ARG A 690 20.86 -27.71 -10.45
N ASN A 691 20.67 -27.79 -9.13
CA ASN A 691 21.76 -27.89 -8.13
C ASN A 691 21.62 -29.11 -7.22
N ILE A 692 20.88 -30.14 -7.62
CA ILE A 692 20.58 -31.30 -6.77
C ILE A 692 21.82 -32.19 -6.52
N THR A 693 22.78 -32.17 -7.45
CA THR A 693 24.09 -32.82 -7.30
C THR A 693 25.23 -31.84 -7.57
N ARG A 694 26.34 -31.98 -6.83
CA ARG A 694 27.62 -31.30 -7.11
C ARG A 694 28.57 -32.29 -7.80
N ALA A 695 29.60 -31.78 -8.46
CA ALA A 695 30.67 -32.63 -8.99
C ALA A 695 31.32 -33.46 -7.87
N GLY A 696 31.06 -34.76 -7.84
CA GLY A 696 31.54 -35.67 -6.80
C GLY A 696 30.69 -36.95 -6.67
N PRO A 697 30.96 -37.79 -5.66
CA PRO A 697 30.12 -38.94 -5.32
C PRO A 697 28.70 -38.49 -4.93
N ILE A 698 27.70 -39.24 -5.35
CA ILE A 698 26.28 -38.98 -5.07
C ILE A 698 25.63 -40.17 -4.36
N SER A 699 24.58 -39.90 -3.59
CA SER A 699 23.74 -40.95 -2.99
C SER A 699 22.75 -41.54 -3.99
N GLU A 700 22.09 -42.64 -3.63
CA GLU A 700 21.00 -43.22 -4.43
C GLU A 700 19.83 -42.23 -4.59
N ILE A 701 19.48 -41.51 -3.52
CA ILE A 701 18.45 -40.46 -3.53
C ILE A 701 18.79 -39.37 -4.55
N GLN A 702 20.05 -38.91 -4.55
CA GLN A 702 20.53 -37.94 -5.53
C GLN A 702 20.56 -38.49 -6.95
N SER A 703 20.88 -39.78 -7.12
CA SER A 703 20.84 -40.45 -8.42
C SER A 703 19.41 -40.50 -9.00
N LEU A 704 18.40 -40.76 -8.17
CA LEU A 704 16.99 -40.75 -8.59
C LEU A 704 16.57 -39.35 -9.10
N LEU A 705 16.85 -38.30 -8.32
CA LEU A 705 16.51 -36.93 -8.70
C LEU A 705 17.33 -36.44 -9.90
N PHE A 706 18.62 -36.79 -9.96
CA PHE A 706 19.46 -36.46 -11.11
C PHE A 706 19.00 -37.16 -12.39
N SER A 707 18.48 -38.39 -12.29
CA SER A 707 17.88 -39.07 -13.43
C SER A 707 16.63 -38.37 -13.95
N ILE A 708 15.79 -37.81 -13.06
CA ILE A 708 14.64 -36.97 -13.47
C ILE A 708 15.17 -35.76 -14.23
N TRP A 709 16.10 -35.02 -13.62
CA TRP A 709 16.68 -33.83 -14.26
C TRP A 709 17.36 -34.10 -15.62
N ILE A 710 18.03 -35.25 -15.78
CA ILE A 710 18.58 -35.66 -17.09
C ILE A 710 17.48 -35.76 -18.14
N ASP A 711 16.35 -36.37 -17.79
CA ASP A 711 15.23 -36.55 -18.70
C ASP A 711 14.61 -35.18 -19.06
N GLU A 712 14.42 -34.28 -18.09
CA GLU A 712 13.97 -32.89 -18.30
C GLU A 712 14.88 -32.12 -19.28
N MET A 713 16.19 -32.29 -19.15
CA MET A 713 17.19 -31.69 -20.03
C MET A 713 17.28 -32.38 -21.40
N GLY A 714 16.53 -33.46 -21.63
CA GLY A 714 16.48 -34.24 -22.88
C GLY A 714 17.62 -35.24 -23.05
N GLY A 715 18.39 -35.53 -22.00
CA GLY A 715 19.53 -36.46 -22.06
C GLY A 715 20.65 -36.03 -23.02
N GLY A 716 20.69 -34.74 -23.38
CA GLY A 716 21.60 -34.20 -24.40
C GLY A 716 21.04 -34.22 -25.83
N ASP A 717 19.80 -34.69 -26.04
CA ASP A 717 19.07 -34.56 -27.31
C ASP A 717 18.16 -33.31 -27.26
N PRO A 718 18.45 -32.25 -28.05
CA PRO A 718 17.63 -31.04 -28.05
C PRO A 718 16.16 -31.26 -28.41
N THR A 719 15.84 -32.34 -29.14
CA THR A 719 14.45 -32.65 -29.55
C THR A 719 13.63 -33.29 -28.43
N LEU A 720 14.31 -33.76 -27.37
CA LEU A 720 13.71 -34.30 -26.16
C LEU A 720 13.81 -33.34 -24.98
N ASN A 721 14.47 -32.20 -25.13
CA ASN A 721 14.56 -31.19 -24.08
C ASN A 721 13.18 -30.56 -23.87
N HIS A 722 12.71 -30.53 -22.63
CA HIS A 722 11.33 -30.13 -22.33
C HIS A 722 11.07 -28.65 -22.64
N ALA A 723 12.01 -27.77 -22.30
CA ALA A 723 11.92 -26.35 -22.64
C ALA A 723 11.85 -26.13 -24.16
N ASN A 724 12.66 -26.85 -24.96
CA ASN A 724 12.58 -26.79 -26.42
C ASN A 724 11.25 -27.33 -26.97
N LEU A 725 10.69 -28.40 -26.38
CA LEU A 725 9.37 -28.92 -26.75
C LEU A 725 8.26 -27.90 -26.46
N TYR A 726 8.40 -27.11 -25.39
CA TYR A 726 7.48 -26.01 -25.09
C TYR A 726 7.66 -24.83 -26.05
N ASP A 727 8.90 -24.50 -26.42
CA ASP A 727 9.21 -23.49 -27.42
C ASP A 727 8.63 -23.86 -28.80
N ASP A 728 8.72 -25.14 -29.19
CA ASP A 728 8.05 -25.68 -30.39
C ASP A 728 6.52 -25.53 -30.29
N LEU A 729 5.93 -25.72 -29.10
CA LEU A 729 4.51 -25.50 -28.86
C LEU A 729 4.13 -24.01 -29.04
N LEU A 730 4.90 -23.09 -28.47
CA LEU A 730 4.74 -21.64 -28.66
C LEU A 730 4.75 -21.28 -30.15
N HIS A 731 5.77 -21.75 -30.87
CA HIS A 731 5.90 -21.53 -32.32
C HIS A 731 4.73 -22.13 -33.11
N SER A 732 4.25 -23.31 -32.72
CA SER A 732 3.12 -23.98 -33.40
C SER A 732 1.80 -23.19 -33.33
N VAL A 733 1.67 -22.29 -32.35
CA VAL A 733 0.52 -21.39 -32.21
C VAL A 733 0.82 -19.94 -32.61
N GLY A 734 2.01 -19.69 -33.17
CA GLY A 734 2.42 -18.39 -33.70
C GLY A 734 2.96 -17.42 -32.65
N LEU A 735 3.36 -17.90 -31.47
CA LEU A 735 4.02 -17.11 -30.43
C LEU A 735 5.54 -17.23 -30.58
N TYR A 736 6.23 -16.10 -30.64
CA TYR A 736 7.69 -15.99 -30.71
C TYR A 736 8.12 -15.03 -29.60
N LEU A 737 8.50 -15.57 -28.45
CA LEU A 737 8.88 -14.78 -27.30
C LEU A 737 10.39 -14.48 -27.32
N PRO A 738 10.88 -13.43 -26.64
CA PRO A 738 12.31 -13.23 -26.44
C PRO A 738 12.93 -14.44 -25.69
N PRO A 739 14.27 -14.59 -25.67
CA PRO A 739 14.93 -15.62 -24.88
C PRO A 739 14.47 -15.58 -23.41
N VAL A 740 14.18 -16.73 -22.80
CA VAL A 740 13.61 -16.83 -21.44
C VAL A 740 14.49 -16.20 -20.35
N ASP A 741 15.80 -16.18 -20.58
CA ASP A 741 16.81 -15.56 -19.71
C ASP A 741 17.00 -14.06 -19.99
N SER A 742 16.35 -13.50 -21.00
CA SER A 742 16.50 -12.07 -21.29
C SER A 742 15.64 -11.20 -20.36
N TYR A 743 16.14 -9.99 -20.09
CA TYR A 743 15.37 -8.97 -19.37
C TYR A 743 14.10 -8.58 -20.15
N GLU A 744 14.16 -8.60 -21.49
CA GLU A 744 13.01 -8.33 -22.36
C GLU A 744 11.89 -9.33 -22.13
N PHE A 745 12.20 -10.62 -21.99
CA PHE A 745 11.20 -11.65 -21.66
C PHE A 745 10.53 -11.35 -20.32
N ALA A 746 11.33 -11.14 -19.26
CA ALA A 746 10.80 -10.87 -17.92
C ALA A 746 9.88 -9.64 -17.87
N MET A 747 10.14 -8.64 -18.72
CA MET A 747 9.40 -7.37 -18.74
C MET A 747 8.34 -7.28 -19.86
N LEU A 748 7.94 -8.40 -20.47
CA LEU A 748 6.86 -8.41 -21.46
C LEU A 748 5.55 -7.85 -20.87
N PRO A 749 4.97 -6.79 -21.46
CA PRO A 749 3.78 -6.12 -20.92
C PRO A 749 2.49 -6.94 -21.07
N GLU A 750 2.44 -7.86 -22.03
CA GLU A 750 1.33 -8.79 -22.21
C GLU A 750 1.28 -9.91 -21.16
N MET A 751 2.36 -10.14 -20.43
CA MET A 751 2.41 -11.19 -19.41
C MET A 751 1.76 -10.70 -18.13
N LEU A 752 1.08 -11.58 -17.41
CA LEU A 752 0.62 -11.32 -16.05
C LEU A 752 1.82 -11.37 -15.09
N ASP A 753 1.82 -10.56 -14.03
CA ASP A 753 2.90 -10.63 -13.01
C ASP A 753 2.93 -12.00 -12.34
N SER A 754 1.75 -12.59 -12.09
CA SER A 754 1.60 -13.92 -11.50
C SER A 754 2.11 -15.06 -12.38
N ALA A 755 2.41 -14.81 -13.66
CA ALA A 755 3.04 -15.79 -14.56
C ALA A 755 4.48 -16.12 -14.12
N TYR A 756 5.14 -15.21 -13.41
CA TYR A 756 6.55 -15.35 -13.02
C TYR A 756 6.73 -15.92 -11.62
N THR A 757 5.69 -15.91 -10.77
CA THR A 757 5.80 -16.28 -9.34
C THR A 757 6.37 -17.67 -9.12
N VAL A 758 5.83 -18.69 -9.80
CA VAL A 758 6.32 -20.07 -9.64
C VAL A 758 7.69 -20.26 -10.29
N GLY A 759 7.94 -19.61 -11.43
CA GLY A 759 9.27 -19.57 -12.06
C GLY A 759 10.33 -19.00 -11.11
N ALA A 760 10.04 -17.87 -10.47
CA ALA A 760 10.92 -17.24 -9.48
C ALA A 760 11.12 -18.15 -8.24
N PHE A 761 10.05 -18.78 -7.73
CA PHE A 761 10.14 -19.70 -6.60
C PHE A 761 11.02 -20.91 -6.89
N GLN A 762 10.87 -21.58 -8.04
CA GLN A 762 11.71 -22.74 -8.37
C GLN A 762 13.19 -22.37 -8.54
N LEU A 763 13.47 -21.18 -9.09
CA LEU A 763 14.83 -20.66 -9.20
C LEU A 763 15.40 -20.34 -7.81
N ALA A 764 14.60 -19.76 -6.92
CA ALA A 764 14.99 -19.39 -5.57
C ALA A 764 15.29 -20.60 -4.69
N ILE A 765 14.39 -21.59 -4.66
CA ILE A 765 14.55 -22.79 -3.83
C ILE A 765 15.73 -23.66 -4.32
N SER A 766 15.89 -23.78 -5.65
CA SER A 766 16.99 -24.55 -6.24
C SER A 766 18.35 -23.88 -6.08
N GLN A 767 18.42 -22.56 -5.93
CA GLN A 767 19.66 -21.85 -5.63
C GLN A 767 20.28 -22.32 -4.31
N HIS A 768 19.45 -22.78 -3.38
CA HIS A 768 19.84 -23.25 -2.05
C HIS A 768 19.47 -24.73 -1.83
N SER A 769 19.63 -25.56 -2.87
CA SER A 769 19.17 -26.96 -2.90
C SER A 769 19.61 -27.83 -1.71
N GLN A 770 20.79 -27.56 -1.13
CA GLN A 770 21.26 -28.30 0.05
C GLN A 770 20.48 -27.94 1.31
N GLN A 771 20.13 -26.67 1.48
CA GLN A 771 19.35 -26.21 2.62
C GLN A 771 17.90 -26.68 2.52
N PHE A 772 17.31 -26.54 1.33
CA PHE A 772 15.90 -26.90 1.05
C PHE A 772 15.71 -28.30 0.48
N PHE A 773 16.67 -29.21 0.71
CA PHE A 773 16.62 -30.55 0.13
C PHE A 773 15.32 -31.32 0.46
N PRO A 774 14.80 -31.32 1.70
CA PRO A 774 13.51 -31.93 2.00
C PRO A 774 12.35 -31.29 1.25
N GLU A 775 12.29 -29.96 1.20
CA GLU A 775 11.25 -29.23 0.48
C GLU A 775 11.29 -29.53 -1.03
N ILE A 776 12.49 -29.66 -1.63
CA ILE A 776 12.67 -30.04 -3.04
C ILE A 776 12.21 -31.47 -3.29
N LEU A 777 12.42 -32.42 -2.36
CA LEU A 777 11.84 -33.77 -2.47
C LEU A 777 10.31 -33.71 -2.52
N GLY A 778 9.71 -32.85 -1.70
CA GLY A 778 8.26 -32.62 -1.68
C GLY A 778 7.72 -32.00 -2.96
N MET A 779 8.40 -30.94 -3.44
CA MET A 779 8.09 -30.27 -4.69
C MET A 779 8.19 -31.23 -5.88
N THR A 780 9.27 -32.02 -5.95
CA THR A 780 9.44 -33.04 -6.99
C THR A 780 8.34 -34.09 -6.90
N LEU A 781 7.98 -34.56 -5.69
CA LEU A 781 6.88 -35.49 -5.54
C LEU A 781 5.54 -34.91 -6.00
N GLN A 782 5.28 -33.62 -5.81
CA GLN A 782 4.05 -32.99 -6.28
C GLN A 782 4.02 -32.96 -7.82
N LEU A 783 5.07 -32.41 -8.43
CA LEU A 783 5.19 -32.27 -9.89
C LEU A 783 5.02 -33.62 -10.58
N GLU A 784 5.76 -34.63 -10.13
CA GLU A 784 5.83 -35.90 -10.85
C GLU A 784 4.65 -36.84 -10.56
N TRP A 785 3.94 -36.66 -9.44
CA TRP A 785 2.87 -37.58 -9.04
C TRP A 785 1.49 -37.15 -9.54
N GLU A 786 1.25 -35.85 -9.69
CA GLU A 786 -0.07 -35.30 -10.06
C GLU A 786 -0.33 -35.23 -11.57
N VAL A 787 0.56 -35.80 -12.39
CA VAL A 787 0.53 -35.78 -13.86
C VAL A 787 -0.76 -36.23 -14.55
N VAL A 788 -1.58 -37.06 -13.90
CA VAL A 788 -2.89 -37.42 -14.45
C VAL A 788 -3.82 -36.19 -14.54
N GLY A 789 -3.60 -35.17 -13.70
CA GLY A 789 -4.25 -33.87 -13.78
C GLY A 789 -4.02 -33.12 -15.09
N LEU A 790 -3.04 -33.52 -15.91
CA LEU A 790 -2.81 -32.96 -17.25
C LEU A 790 -3.82 -33.44 -18.29
N VAL A 791 -4.53 -34.54 -18.05
CA VAL A 791 -5.45 -35.13 -19.03
C VAL A 791 -6.54 -34.14 -19.47
N PRO A 792 -7.23 -33.40 -18.58
CA PRO A 792 -8.11 -32.30 -18.96
C PRO A 792 -7.48 -31.27 -19.88
N THR A 793 -6.24 -30.86 -19.60
CA THR A 793 -5.47 -29.92 -20.43
C THR A 793 -5.22 -30.51 -21.83
N VAL A 794 -4.75 -31.75 -21.93
CA VAL A 794 -4.57 -32.44 -23.22
C VAL A 794 -5.88 -32.50 -24.01
N ARG A 795 -7.01 -32.81 -23.35
CA ARG A 795 -8.33 -32.82 -23.99
C ARG A 795 -8.75 -31.44 -24.50
N LEU A 796 -8.47 -30.37 -23.76
CA LEU A 796 -8.72 -28.99 -24.21
C LEU A 796 -7.88 -28.63 -25.43
N PHE A 797 -6.59 -28.97 -25.43
CA PHE A 797 -5.69 -28.73 -26.56
C PHE A 797 -6.16 -29.48 -27.79
N ASP A 798 -6.44 -30.79 -27.66
CA ASP A 798 -6.96 -31.62 -28.75
C ASP A 798 -8.31 -31.08 -29.27
N HIS A 799 -9.22 -30.66 -28.37
CA HIS A 799 -10.51 -30.07 -28.73
C HIS A 799 -10.38 -28.79 -29.57
N HIS A 800 -9.39 -27.95 -29.25
CA HIS A 800 -9.13 -26.71 -29.97
C HIS A 800 -8.11 -26.84 -31.12
N GLY A 801 -7.68 -28.07 -31.45
CA GLY A 801 -6.76 -28.35 -32.55
C GLY A 801 -5.34 -27.83 -32.32
N ILE A 802 -4.88 -27.87 -31.07
CA ILE A 802 -3.52 -27.48 -30.65
C ILE A 802 -2.72 -28.75 -30.35
N ASN A 803 -1.45 -28.77 -30.74
CA ASN A 803 -0.57 -29.89 -30.42
C ASN A 803 -0.38 -30.01 -28.90
N ALA A 804 -0.83 -31.13 -28.31
CA ALA A 804 -0.71 -31.40 -26.89
C ALA A 804 0.54 -32.23 -26.51
N GLN A 805 1.51 -32.40 -27.42
CA GLN A 805 2.62 -33.34 -27.25
C GLN A 805 3.45 -33.09 -25.99
N PHE A 806 3.75 -31.83 -25.66
CA PHE A 806 4.46 -31.46 -24.43
C PHE A 806 3.80 -32.08 -23.19
N TYR A 807 2.51 -31.80 -22.97
CA TYR A 807 1.74 -32.34 -21.84
C TYR A 807 1.51 -33.86 -21.92
N ARG A 808 1.30 -34.40 -23.13
CA ARG A 808 1.06 -35.84 -23.33
C ARG A 808 2.30 -36.67 -22.99
N MET A 809 3.49 -36.12 -23.22
CA MET A 809 4.76 -36.76 -22.88
C MET A 809 4.91 -36.88 -21.35
N HIS A 810 4.66 -35.81 -20.58
CA HIS A 810 4.65 -35.85 -19.11
C HIS A 810 3.74 -36.95 -18.56
N ILE A 811 2.49 -37.03 -19.02
CA ILE A 811 1.55 -38.10 -18.61
C ILE A 811 2.14 -39.51 -18.76
N GLY A 812 3.00 -39.72 -19.77
CA GLY A 812 3.71 -40.98 -19.98
C GLY A 812 4.93 -41.16 -19.09
N ILE A 813 5.85 -40.19 -19.10
CA ILE A 813 7.15 -40.27 -18.43
C ILE A 813 6.99 -40.27 -16.90
N ASP A 814 5.98 -39.58 -16.37
CA ASP A 814 5.89 -39.30 -14.93
C ASP A 814 5.01 -40.33 -14.20
N ASN A 815 4.64 -41.41 -14.89
CA ASN A 815 3.74 -42.44 -14.36
C ASN A 815 4.13 -42.99 -12.97
N ALA A 816 3.13 -43.20 -12.13
CA ALA A 816 3.28 -43.63 -10.73
C ALA A 816 3.88 -45.05 -10.52
N VAL A 817 4.12 -45.82 -11.58
CA VAL A 817 4.60 -47.22 -11.48
C VAL A 817 6.11 -47.30 -11.65
N SER A 818 6.66 -46.65 -12.68
CA SER A 818 8.08 -46.73 -13.04
C SER A 818 8.66 -45.42 -13.57
N GLY A 819 7.80 -44.41 -13.73
CA GLY A 819 8.14 -43.09 -14.22
C GLY A 819 8.74 -42.19 -13.14
N HIS A 820 8.84 -40.90 -13.44
CA HIS A 820 9.37 -39.91 -12.51
C HIS A 820 8.58 -39.86 -11.19
N GLY A 821 7.25 -40.02 -11.20
CA GLY A 821 6.45 -40.10 -9.98
C GLY A 821 6.89 -41.23 -9.05
N ALA A 822 7.20 -42.41 -9.61
CA ALA A 822 7.75 -43.53 -8.83
C ALA A 822 9.14 -43.21 -8.27
N LYS A 823 10.03 -42.60 -9.08
CA LYS A 823 11.38 -42.18 -8.65
C LYS A 823 11.30 -41.14 -7.52
N ALA A 824 10.42 -40.16 -7.62
CA ALA A 824 10.22 -39.11 -6.61
C ALA A 824 9.71 -39.68 -5.29
N ARG A 825 8.71 -40.58 -5.33
CA ARG A 825 8.23 -41.32 -4.15
C ARG A 825 9.36 -42.12 -3.51
N ASP A 826 10.12 -42.87 -4.32
CA ASP A 826 11.20 -43.72 -3.81
C ASP A 826 12.33 -42.89 -3.18
N ALA A 827 12.64 -41.72 -3.74
CA ALA A 827 13.58 -40.76 -3.16
C ALA A 827 13.12 -40.27 -1.77
N VAL A 828 11.84 -39.93 -1.61
CA VAL A 828 11.25 -39.54 -0.32
C VAL A 828 11.32 -40.68 0.70
N VAL A 829 10.95 -41.90 0.30
CA VAL A 829 10.96 -43.07 1.19
C VAL A 829 12.39 -43.39 1.64
N GLN A 830 13.35 -43.44 0.72
CA GLN A 830 14.75 -43.72 1.05
C GLN A 830 15.36 -42.63 1.93
N TYR A 831 15.08 -41.36 1.66
CA TYR A 831 15.53 -40.24 2.50
C TYR A 831 15.04 -40.38 3.95
N LEU A 832 13.75 -40.68 4.14
CA LEU A 832 13.19 -40.85 5.48
C LEU A 832 13.68 -42.13 6.18
N GLU A 833 14.03 -43.19 5.43
CA GLU A 833 14.72 -44.36 5.98
C GLU A 833 16.14 -44.01 6.47
N GLU A 834 16.91 -43.21 5.73
CA GLU A 834 18.23 -42.72 6.16
C GLU A 834 18.14 -41.81 7.40
N VAL A 835 17.14 -40.91 7.45
CA VAL A 835 16.85 -40.06 8.62
C VAL A 835 16.46 -40.92 9.82
N TYR A 836 15.66 -41.96 9.63
CA TYR A 836 15.31 -42.90 10.70
C TYR A 836 16.55 -43.58 11.28
N ASN A 837 17.44 -44.08 10.42
CA ASN A 837 18.66 -44.79 10.82
C ASN A 837 19.64 -43.91 11.61
N SER A 838 19.59 -42.59 11.43
CA SER A 838 20.51 -41.65 12.07
C SER A 838 19.91 -40.87 13.24
N GLY A 839 18.60 -40.58 13.22
CA GLY A 839 17.93 -39.68 14.16
C GLY A 839 16.61 -40.20 14.75
N GLY A 840 16.17 -41.40 14.38
CA GLY A 840 14.94 -42.02 14.90
C GLY A 840 13.64 -41.35 14.43
N GLU A 841 12.52 -41.71 15.07
CA GLU A 841 11.18 -41.35 14.60
C GLU A 841 10.88 -39.84 14.67
N GLU A 842 11.36 -39.14 15.70
CA GLU A 842 11.12 -37.70 15.84
C GLU A 842 11.78 -36.91 14.70
N ALA A 843 13.03 -37.25 14.35
CA ALA A 843 13.73 -36.66 13.22
C ALA A 843 12.99 -36.91 11.89
N VAL A 844 12.43 -38.11 11.70
CA VAL A 844 11.61 -38.43 10.52
C VAL A 844 10.40 -37.52 10.42
N GLN A 845 9.67 -37.28 11.52
CA GLN A 845 8.49 -36.40 11.46
C GLN A 845 8.85 -34.95 11.19
N GLN A 846 9.97 -34.45 11.75
CA GLN A 846 10.45 -33.09 11.47
C GLN A 846 10.83 -32.93 10.00
N GLN A 847 11.56 -33.90 9.44
CA GLN A 847 11.94 -33.86 8.02
C GLN A 847 10.74 -34.07 7.10
N TRP A 848 9.81 -34.95 7.47
CA TRP A 848 8.56 -35.15 6.75
C TRP A 848 7.73 -33.87 6.68
N GLN A 849 7.63 -33.12 7.78
CA GLN A 849 6.92 -31.84 7.76
C GLN A 849 7.51 -30.91 6.70
N ARG A 850 8.85 -30.85 6.59
CA ARG A 850 9.52 -30.06 5.55
C ARG A 850 9.23 -30.57 4.13
N ILE A 851 9.27 -31.89 3.92
CA ILE A 851 8.89 -32.51 2.63
C ILE A 851 7.46 -32.13 2.26
N TRP A 852 6.51 -32.34 3.17
CA TRP A 852 5.12 -32.03 2.90
C TRP A 852 4.86 -30.53 2.71
N ASN A 853 5.59 -29.66 3.42
CA ASN A 853 5.54 -28.22 3.19
C ASN A 853 6.00 -27.86 1.78
N GLY A 854 7.06 -28.50 1.26
CA GLY A 854 7.50 -28.32 -0.13
C GLY A 854 6.44 -28.76 -1.15
N TYR A 855 5.80 -29.92 -0.92
CA TYR A 855 4.69 -30.41 -1.73
C TYR A 855 3.53 -29.40 -1.78
N VAL A 856 3.09 -28.94 -0.60
CA VAL A 856 1.97 -28.00 -0.47
C VAL A 856 2.32 -26.64 -1.05
N ALA A 857 3.52 -26.11 -0.74
CA ALA A 857 3.95 -24.79 -1.21
C ALA A 857 3.87 -24.72 -2.72
N PHE A 858 4.40 -25.71 -3.43
CA PHE A 858 4.35 -25.70 -4.88
C PHE A 858 2.91 -25.77 -5.43
N SER A 859 2.05 -26.59 -4.82
CA SER A 859 0.64 -26.73 -5.22
C SER A 859 -0.17 -25.42 -5.10
N ILE A 860 0.18 -24.55 -4.16
CA ILE A 860 -0.61 -23.34 -3.85
C ILE A 860 0.11 -22.01 -4.13
N THR A 861 1.34 -22.04 -4.60
CA THR A 861 2.11 -20.82 -4.88
C THR A 861 1.59 -20.12 -6.14
N GLY A 862 1.41 -18.80 -6.06
CA GLY A 862 0.95 -17.99 -7.19
C GLY A 862 -0.57 -17.97 -7.37
N GLN A 863 -1.05 -17.10 -8.27
CA GLN A 863 -2.48 -16.95 -8.62
C GLN A 863 -2.71 -16.98 -10.13
N LEU A 864 -1.74 -17.45 -10.92
CA LEU A 864 -1.83 -17.44 -12.38
C LEU A 864 -3.15 -18.02 -12.91
N GLY A 865 -3.66 -19.10 -12.30
CA GLY A 865 -4.94 -19.70 -12.69
C GLY A 865 -6.13 -18.75 -12.54
N GLU A 866 -6.21 -18.03 -11.42
CA GLU A 866 -7.28 -17.06 -11.14
C GLU A 866 -7.11 -15.78 -11.97
N ASP A 867 -5.88 -15.26 -12.09
CA ASP A 867 -5.61 -14.05 -12.88
C ASP A 867 -5.84 -14.31 -14.38
N LEU A 868 -5.43 -15.48 -14.89
CA LEU A 868 -5.73 -15.89 -16.26
C LEU A 868 -7.23 -16.05 -16.48
N LYS A 869 -7.96 -16.63 -15.52
CA LYS A 869 -9.42 -16.70 -15.59
C LYS A 869 -10.05 -15.31 -15.61
N ALA A 870 -9.59 -14.40 -14.76
CA ALA A 870 -10.06 -13.02 -14.73
C ALA A 870 -9.78 -12.34 -16.08
N LEU A 871 -8.57 -12.48 -16.61
CA LEU A 871 -8.16 -11.95 -17.92
C LEU A 871 -9.06 -12.47 -19.05
N LEU A 872 -9.42 -13.76 -19.05
CA LEU A 872 -10.23 -14.38 -20.10
C LEU A 872 -11.74 -14.13 -19.94
N THR A 873 -12.23 -13.96 -18.72
CA THR A 873 -13.67 -13.78 -18.44
C THR A 873 -14.08 -12.32 -18.37
N ALA A 874 -13.16 -11.42 -18.01
CA ALA A 874 -13.34 -9.98 -17.91
C ALA A 874 -12.08 -9.25 -18.42
N PRO A 875 -11.79 -9.31 -19.74
CA PRO A 875 -10.59 -8.70 -20.29
C PRO A 875 -10.57 -7.18 -20.08
N PRO A 876 -9.39 -6.56 -19.83
CA PRO A 876 -9.24 -5.12 -19.73
C PRO A 876 -9.82 -4.40 -20.96
N THR A 877 -10.49 -3.28 -20.73
CA THR A 877 -11.05 -2.50 -21.84
C THR A 877 -9.93 -1.88 -22.69
N THR A 878 -10.25 -1.45 -23.91
CA THR A 878 -9.31 -0.68 -24.74
C THR A 878 -8.81 0.58 -24.03
N THR A 879 -9.65 1.22 -23.22
CA THR A 879 -9.28 2.37 -22.39
C THR A 879 -8.29 1.99 -21.31
N ASP A 880 -8.53 0.90 -20.57
CA ASP A 880 -7.63 0.46 -19.48
C ASP A 880 -6.22 0.15 -20.02
N ARG A 881 -6.17 -0.57 -21.16
CA ARG A 881 -4.91 -0.89 -21.84
C ARG A 881 -4.18 0.35 -22.34
N LEU A 882 -4.92 1.39 -22.73
CA LEU A 882 -4.33 2.65 -23.20
C LEU A 882 -3.81 3.50 -22.05
N ILE A 883 -4.51 3.49 -20.90
CA ILE A 883 -4.04 4.10 -19.66
C ILE A 883 -2.72 3.46 -19.22
N ASP A 884 -2.64 2.13 -19.20
CA ASP A 884 -1.41 1.40 -18.89
C ASP A 884 -0.27 1.80 -19.85
N LEU A 885 -0.54 1.85 -21.16
CA LEU A 885 0.44 2.31 -22.14
C LEU A 885 0.95 3.74 -21.87
N ILE A 886 0.04 4.66 -21.55
CA ILE A 886 0.40 6.04 -21.22
C ILE A 886 1.27 6.07 -19.97
N GLN A 887 0.91 5.33 -18.92
CA GLN A 887 1.68 5.25 -17.68
C GLN A 887 3.08 4.69 -17.91
N ARG A 888 3.23 3.63 -18.71
CA ARG A 888 4.54 3.06 -19.06
C ARG A 888 5.45 4.03 -19.81
N LYS A 889 4.88 4.88 -20.66
CA LYS A 889 5.64 5.89 -21.42
C LYS A 889 5.78 7.23 -20.69
N ALA A 890 5.00 7.47 -19.64
CA ALA A 890 4.95 8.73 -18.89
C ALA A 890 6.33 9.23 -18.42
N PRO A 891 7.26 8.38 -17.91
CA PRO A 891 8.56 8.85 -17.42
C PRO A 891 9.34 9.67 -18.45
N PHE A 892 9.26 9.29 -19.73
CA PHE A 892 9.90 10.01 -20.82
C PHE A 892 8.94 11.00 -21.49
N ALA A 893 7.70 10.59 -21.74
CA ALA A 893 6.74 11.41 -22.47
C ALA A 893 6.38 12.71 -21.73
N SER A 894 6.38 12.71 -20.40
CA SER A 894 6.12 13.88 -19.56
C SER A 894 7.21 14.96 -19.61
N LEU A 895 8.31 14.74 -20.33
CA LEU A 895 9.42 15.70 -20.48
C LEU A 895 9.50 16.32 -21.88
N ASN A 896 8.75 15.79 -22.86
CA ASN A 896 9.00 16.05 -24.28
C ASN A 896 8.07 17.08 -24.96
N HIS A 897 7.11 17.68 -24.23
CA HIS A 897 6.10 18.55 -24.86
C HIS A 897 6.34 20.05 -24.63
N ASP A 898 7.48 20.46 -24.06
CA ASP A 898 7.81 21.85 -23.75
C ASP A 898 6.65 22.58 -23.01
N GLY A 899 6.41 23.85 -23.33
CA GLY A 899 5.27 24.62 -22.85
C GLY A 899 3.94 24.38 -23.59
N LYS A 900 3.80 23.31 -24.39
CA LYS A 900 2.56 23.03 -25.13
C LYS A 900 1.44 22.63 -24.17
N GLN A 901 0.21 23.06 -24.47
CA GLN A 901 -0.96 22.84 -23.63
C GLN A 901 -2.08 22.11 -24.37
N LEU A 902 -2.89 21.39 -23.62
CA LEU A 902 -4.12 20.73 -24.04
C LEU A 902 -5.19 21.04 -22.99
N GLY A 903 -6.32 21.61 -23.40
CA GLY A 903 -7.39 21.99 -22.45
C GLY A 903 -6.99 23.06 -21.41
N GLY A 904 -5.93 23.85 -21.67
CA GLY A 904 -5.40 24.84 -20.73
C GLY A 904 -4.34 24.32 -19.75
N THR A 905 -4.11 23.00 -19.72
CA THR A 905 -3.09 22.33 -18.89
C THR A 905 -1.89 21.94 -19.75
N ARG A 906 -0.65 21.97 -19.22
CA ARG A 906 0.52 21.54 -20.00
C ARG A 906 0.41 20.05 -20.31
N ILE A 907 0.80 19.63 -21.51
CA ILE A 907 0.74 18.21 -21.89
C ILE A 907 1.60 17.35 -20.94
N ASN A 908 2.74 17.88 -20.50
CA ASN A 908 3.59 17.25 -19.49
C ASN A 908 2.88 16.97 -18.16
N ASP A 909 1.85 17.75 -17.78
CA ASP A 909 1.06 17.55 -16.56
C ASP A 909 -0.03 16.50 -16.71
N TRP A 910 -0.54 16.31 -17.92
CA TRP A 910 -1.59 15.33 -18.19
C TRP A 910 -1.16 13.88 -17.97
N PHE A 911 0.13 13.57 -17.98
CA PHE A 911 0.62 12.21 -17.70
C PHE A 911 0.38 11.76 -16.25
N LEU A 912 0.07 12.70 -15.34
CA LEU A 912 -0.34 12.40 -13.96
C LEU A 912 -1.82 11.98 -13.87
N ASP A 913 -2.63 12.34 -14.85
CA ASP A 913 -4.02 11.94 -14.97
C ASP A 913 -4.26 11.34 -16.38
N PRO A 914 -3.78 10.12 -16.67
CA PRO A 914 -4.00 9.47 -17.96
C PRO A 914 -5.49 9.41 -18.37
N PRO A 915 -6.46 9.12 -17.47
CA PRO A 915 -7.88 9.25 -17.80
C PRO A 915 -8.28 10.67 -18.24
N GLY A 916 -7.79 11.70 -17.55
CA GLY A 916 -7.97 13.10 -17.91
C GLY A 916 -7.33 13.46 -19.25
N LEU A 917 -6.11 12.99 -19.53
CA LEU A 917 -5.42 13.16 -20.81
C LEU A 917 -6.28 12.63 -21.96
N LEU A 918 -6.78 11.41 -21.83
CA LEU A 918 -7.63 10.79 -22.85
C LEU A 918 -8.90 11.62 -23.09
N ARG A 919 -9.53 12.13 -22.03
CA ARG A 919 -10.69 13.02 -22.15
C ARG A 919 -10.32 14.33 -22.84
N ALA A 920 -9.21 14.97 -22.46
CA ALA A 920 -8.76 16.23 -23.05
C ALA A 920 -8.39 16.07 -24.54
N LEU A 921 -7.84 14.92 -24.94
CA LEU A 921 -7.58 14.59 -26.34
C LEU A 921 -8.89 14.48 -27.15
N GLN A 922 -9.96 13.94 -26.57
CA GLN A 922 -11.27 13.91 -27.20
C GLN A 922 -11.91 15.31 -27.27
N GLU A 923 -11.93 16.04 -26.16
CA GLU A 923 -12.56 17.37 -26.06
C GLU A 923 -11.88 18.41 -26.96
N SER A 924 -10.57 18.27 -27.18
CA SER A 924 -9.81 19.12 -28.12
C SER A 924 -10.07 18.80 -29.60
N GLY A 925 -10.66 17.64 -29.91
CA GLY A 925 -10.84 17.15 -31.27
C GLY A 925 -9.59 16.51 -31.89
N LEU A 926 -8.48 16.35 -31.14
CA LEU A 926 -7.32 15.58 -31.59
C LEU A 926 -7.66 14.11 -31.83
N ILE A 927 -8.60 13.58 -31.05
CA ILE A 927 -9.20 12.27 -31.26
C ILE A 927 -10.68 12.45 -31.63
N GLN A 928 -11.04 12.06 -32.84
CA GLN A 928 -12.41 12.02 -33.32
C GLN A 928 -13.01 10.66 -33.00
N ALA A 929 -14.03 10.64 -32.13
CA ALA A 929 -14.68 9.41 -31.71
C ALA A 929 -15.15 8.58 -32.93
N GLY A 930 -14.66 7.34 -33.03
CA GLY A 930 -15.00 6.40 -34.11
C GLY A 930 -14.12 6.45 -35.35
N ASP A 931 -13.37 7.53 -35.55
CA ASP A 931 -12.70 7.80 -36.82
C ASP A 931 -11.19 8.02 -36.61
N PRO A 932 -10.41 6.93 -36.48
CA PRO A 932 -8.97 7.05 -36.32
C PRO A 932 -8.28 7.68 -37.55
N GLU A 933 -8.80 7.45 -38.75
CA GLU A 933 -8.14 7.92 -39.98
C GLU A 933 -8.22 9.43 -40.15
N HIS A 934 -9.27 10.07 -39.62
CA HIS A 934 -9.40 11.53 -39.62
C HIS A 934 -9.02 12.17 -38.28
N SER A 935 -8.64 11.40 -37.26
CA SER A 935 -8.19 11.94 -35.97
C SER A 935 -6.82 12.61 -36.11
N PRO A 936 -6.70 13.95 -35.90
CA PRO A 936 -5.43 14.67 -36.07
C PRO A 936 -4.27 14.12 -35.24
N PHE A 937 -4.54 13.44 -34.12
CA PHE A 937 -3.54 12.75 -33.30
C PHE A 937 -2.62 11.84 -34.13
N PHE A 938 -3.15 11.08 -35.10
CA PHE A 938 -2.33 10.13 -35.86
C PHE A 938 -1.38 10.83 -36.84
N GLU A 939 -1.70 12.06 -37.28
CA GLU A 939 -0.76 12.88 -38.07
C GLU A 939 0.48 13.26 -37.24
N LEU A 940 0.32 13.44 -35.93
CA LEU A 940 1.44 13.70 -35.03
C LEU A 940 2.40 12.52 -34.95
N THR A 941 1.89 11.29 -35.13
CA THR A 941 2.67 10.04 -35.09
C THR A 941 3.24 9.62 -36.45
N ALA A 942 2.83 10.29 -37.53
CA ALA A 942 3.30 10.00 -38.88
C ALA A 942 4.77 10.42 -39.09
N TYR A 943 5.39 10.00 -40.20
CA TYR A 943 6.80 10.28 -40.53
C TYR A 943 7.21 11.76 -40.40
N THR A 944 6.30 12.66 -40.72
CA THR A 944 6.51 14.12 -40.66
C THR A 944 6.07 14.75 -39.35
N GLY A 945 5.47 13.98 -38.45
CA GLY A 945 4.93 14.44 -37.19
C GLY A 945 5.95 14.40 -36.05
N PRO A 946 5.78 15.25 -35.01
CA PRO A 946 6.73 15.35 -33.90
C PRO A 946 6.79 14.09 -33.01
N MET A 947 5.81 13.18 -33.11
CA MET A 947 5.74 11.93 -32.36
C MET A 947 6.08 10.71 -33.23
N TYR A 948 6.79 10.91 -34.36
CA TYR A 948 7.23 9.80 -35.21
C TYR A 948 8.05 8.79 -34.41
N LYS A 949 7.70 7.51 -34.52
CA LYS A 949 8.35 6.37 -33.82
C LYS A 949 8.30 6.39 -32.29
N VAL A 950 7.51 7.28 -31.68
CA VAL A 950 7.23 7.24 -30.23
C VAL A 950 6.44 5.99 -29.83
N PHE A 951 5.52 5.57 -30.71
CA PHE A 951 4.72 4.37 -30.55
C PHE A 951 5.15 3.28 -31.54
N THR A 952 5.10 2.04 -31.12
CA THR A 952 5.22 0.87 -32.00
C THR A 952 3.94 0.72 -32.84
N ASP A 953 3.98 -0.11 -33.87
CA ASP A 953 2.81 -0.33 -34.73
C ASP A 953 1.63 -0.96 -33.96
N SER A 954 1.92 -1.83 -32.97
CA SER A 954 0.89 -2.44 -32.10
C SER A 954 0.30 -1.43 -31.12
N GLU A 955 1.12 -0.52 -30.57
CA GLU A 955 0.67 0.57 -29.71
C GLU A 955 -0.20 1.57 -30.48
N LEU A 956 0.18 1.93 -31.72
CA LEU A 956 -0.66 2.76 -32.59
C LEU A 956 -1.98 2.07 -32.94
N GLU A 957 -1.97 0.76 -33.15
CA GLU A 957 -3.22 0.02 -33.35
C GLU A 957 -4.09 0.01 -32.09
N LEU A 958 -3.52 -0.04 -30.88
CA LEU A 958 -4.28 0.14 -29.65
C LEU A 958 -4.94 1.53 -29.59
N TRP A 959 -4.21 2.60 -29.94
CA TRP A 959 -4.80 3.94 -30.08
C TRP A 959 -5.97 3.93 -31.08
N ARG A 960 -5.82 3.29 -32.25
CA ARG A 960 -6.90 3.20 -33.25
C ARG A 960 -8.09 2.39 -32.74
N GLN A 961 -7.86 1.28 -32.05
CA GLN A 961 -8.92 0.46 -31.45
C GLN A 961 -9.69 1.25 -30.40
N TRP A 962 -8.99 1.98 -29.54
CA TRP A 962 -9.61 2.89 -28.59
C TRP A 962 -10.44 3.95 -29.32
N THR A 963 -9.87 4.64 -30.31
CA THR A 963 -10.62 5.64 -31.10
C THR A 963 -11.88 5.06 -31.73
N ARG A 964 -11.82 3.87 -32.35
CA ARG A 964 -13.00 3.19 -32.91
C ARG A 964 -14.02 2.84 -31.82
N SER A 965 -13.55 2.42 -30.65
CA SER A 965 -14.42 2.07 -29.51
C SER A 965 -15.21 3.26 -28.98
N LEU A 966 -14.75 4.50 -29.20
CA LEU A 966 -15.45 5.72 -28.78
C LEU A 966 -16.75 6.00 -29.55
N ALA A 967 -16.91 5.49 -30.79
CA ALA A 967 -18.18 5.60 -31.53
C ALA A 967 -18.97 4.29 -31.56
N ALA A 968 -18.39 3.20 -31.09
CA ALA A 968 -19.13 1.96 -30.96
C ALA A 968 -20.17 2.15 -29.83
N PRO A 969 -21.47 1.87 -30.05
CA PRO A 969 -22.32 1.53 -28.90
C PRO A 969 -21.67 0.32 -28.22
N ALA A 970 -21.54 0.38 -26.88
CA ALA A 970 -20.83 -0.62 -26.08
C ALA A 970 -21.02 -2.05 -26.61
N PRO A 971 -19.95 -2.79 -26.95
CA PRO A 971 -20.08 -4.09 -27.58
C PRO A 971 -20.33 -5.17 -26.52
N HIS A 972 -21.58 -5.31 -26.10
CA HIS A 972 -22.18 -6.59 -25.74
C HIS A 972 -23.67 -6.49 -26.08
N PRO A 973 -24.32 -7.52 -26.62
CA PRO A 973 -25.75 -7.65 -26.39
C PRO A 973 -25.89 -7.77 -24.88
N VAL A 974 -26.32 -6.68 -24.23
CA VAL A 974 -26.87 -6.77 -22.89
C VAL A 974 -27.90 -7.90 -23.00
N PRO A 975 -27.77 -9.01 -22.25
CA PRO A 975 -28.82 -10.03 -22.25
C PRO A 975 -30.13 -9.26 -22.05
N VAL A 976 -31.15 -9.48 -22.88
CA VAL A 976 -32.40 -8.70 -22.80
C VAL A 976 -32.95 -8.87 -21.39
N VAL A 977 -32.58 -7.94 -20.51
CA VAL A 977 -32.91 -8.01 -19.10
C VAL A 977 -34.36 -7.57 -19.06
N THR A 978 -35.25 -8.46 -18.62
CA THR A 978 -36.65 -8.10 -18.48
C THR A 978 -36.76 -6.84 -17.60
N PRO A 979 -37.76 -5.96 -17.81
CA PRO A 979 -37.91 -4.76 -17.00
C PRO A 979 -37.87 -5.03 -15.49
N LEU A 980 -38.39 -6.19 -15.06
CA LEU A 980 -38.30 -6.68 -13.69
C LEU A 980 -36.85 -6.97 -13.25
N LYS A 981 -36.08 -7.72 -14.04
CA LYS A 981 -34.69 -8.07 -13.67
C LYS A 981 -33.78 -6.83 -13.70
N ALA A 982 -34.05 -5.86 -14.58
CA ALA A 982 -33.32 -4.60 -14.62
C ALA A 982 -33.65 -3.72 -13.41
N MET A 983 -34.92 -3.63 -13.03
CA MET A 983 -35.36 -2.93 -11.82
C MET A 983 -34.80 -3.59 -10.54
N THR A 984 -34.68 -4.91 -10.53
CA THR A 984 -34.04 -5.66 -9.43
C THR A 984 -32.57 -5.27 -9.29
N LEU A 985 -31.81 -5.27 -10.39
CA LEU A 985 -30.40 -4.84 -10.40
C LEU A 985 -30.22 -3.37 -9.97
N LEU A 986 -31.14 -2.49 -10.37
CA LEU A 986 -31.15 -1.09 -9.93
C LEU A 986 -31.34 -0.98 -8.42
N VAL A 987 -32.32 -1.68 -7.85
CA VAL A 987 -32.55 -1.71 -6.40
C VAL A 987 -31.30 -2.23 -5.68
N ASP A 988 -30.70 -3.32 -6.15
CA ASP A 988 -29.52 -3.92 -5.51
C ASP A 988 -28.29 -3.01 -5.60
N THR A 989 -28.11 -2.30 -6.72
CA THR A 989 -27.04 -1.31 -6.92
C THR A 989 -27.18 -0.11 -5.97
N LEU A 990 -28.42 0.32 -5.72
CA LEU A 990 -28.71 1.48 -4.88
C LEU A 990 -28.78 1.13 -3.39
N ARG A 991 -29.09 -0.12 -3.03
CA ARG A 991 -29.31 -0.57 -1.65
C ARG A 991 -28.17 -0.18 -0.68
N PRO A 992 -26.87 -0.32 -0.99
CA PRO A 992 -25.80 0.09 -0.08
C PRO A 992 -25.76 1.60 0.19
N ARG A 993 -26.20 2.40 -0.78
CA ARG A 993 -26.16 3.87 -0.72
C ARG A 993 -27.41 4.48 -0.08
N GLN A 994 -28.57 3.82 -0.19
CA GLN A 994 -29.87 4.40 0.17
C GLN A 994 -30.34 4.09 1.59
N THR A 995 -29.78 3.07 2.26
CA THR A 995 -30.09 2.70 3.66
C THR A 995 -29.61 3.75 4.67
N GLY A 996 -28.63 4.59 4.29
CA GLY A 996 -28.07 5.66 5.13
C GLY A 996 -28.57 7.08 4.84
N VAL A 997 -29.50 7.26 3.89
CA VAL A 997 -29.97 8.61 3.49
C VAL A 997 -30.98 9.15 4.53
N PRO A 998 -30.68 10.26 5.23
CA PRO A 998 -31.54 10.76 6.33
C PRO A 998 -32.99 11.05 5.93
N ALA A 999 -33.24 11.38 4.66
CA ALA A 999 -34.58 11.62 4.13
C ALA A 999 -35.44 10.34 4.08
N HIS A 1000 -34.83 9.16 3.87
CA HIS A 1000 -35.55 7.89 3.77
C HIS A 1000 -36.01 7.34 5.12
N ALA A 1001 -35.40 7.77 6.22
CA ALA A 1001 -35.84 7.44 7.57
C ALA A 1001 -37.14 8.17 7.98
N ARG A 1002 -37.52 9.25 7.27
CA ARG A 1002 -38.67 10.11 7.62
C ARG A 1002 -39.87 9.95 6.69
N LYS A 1003 -39.67 9.40 5.49
CA LYS A 1003 -40.74 9.21 4.49
C LYS A 1003 -41.33 7.82 4.66
N LEU A 1004 -42.62 7.75 4.94
CA LEU A 1004 -43.35 6.50 5.07
C LEU A 1004 -43.97 6.12 3.73
N ILE A 1005 -43.91 4.84 3.38
CA ILE A 1005 -44.65 4.27 2.26
C ILE A 1005 -45.37 3.00 2.72
N THR A 1006 -46.54 2.75 2.14
CA THR A 1006 -47.37 1.58 2.41
C THR A 1006 -47.10 0.50 1.36
N GLY A 1007 -46.98 -0.76 1.78
CA GLY A 1007 -46.83 -1.90 0.87
C GLY A 1007 -47.38 -3.18 1.49
N PRO A 1008 -47.43 -4.28 0.73
CA PRO A 1008 -47.77 -5.60 1.28
C PRO A 1008 -46.81 -5.98 2.41
N ASP A 1009 -47.32 -6.54 3.50
CA ASP A 1009 -46.48 -6.98 4.62
C ASP A 1009 -45.55 -8.13 4.13
N PRO A 1010 -44.21 -8.02 4.28
CA PRO A 1010 -43.29 -9.07 3.87
C PRO A 1010 -43.51 -10.43 4.53
N VAL A 1011 -44.20 -10.47 5.68
CA VAL A 1011 -44.51 -11.69 6.44
C VAL A 1011 -45.93 -12.20 6.16
N ASP A 1012 -46.86 -11.29 5.82
CA ASP A 1012 -48.23 -11.62 5.42
C ASP A 1012 -48.65 -10.79 4.19
N PRO A 1013 -48.40 -11.28 2.96
CA PRO A 1013 -48.69 -10.54 1.73
C PRO A 1013 -50.18 -10.20 1.52
N ALA A 1014 -51.10 -10.74 2.32
CA ALA A 1014 -52.52 -10.38 2.31
C ALA A 1014 -52.84 -9.12 3.15
N GLY A 1015 -51.92 -8.68 4.01
CA GLY A 1015 -52.00 -7.45 4.79
C GLY A 1015 -51.13 -6.34 4.22
N THR A 1016 -51.41 -5.09 4.61
CA THR A 1016 -50.57 -3.93 4.28
C THR A 1016 -49.86 -3.40 5.52
N ARG A 1017 -48.65 -2.91 5.32
CA ARG A 1017 -47.80 -2.31 6.35
C ARG A 1017 -47.34 -0.94 5.87
N THR A 1018 -47.21 0.02 6.79
CA THR A 1018 -46.69 1.36 6.50
C THR A 1018 -45.43 1.59 7.32
N GLU A 1019 -44.29 1.75 6.64
CA GLU A 1019 -42.97 1.85 7.27
C GLU A 1019 -42.10 2.87 6.54
N PRO A 1020 -41.02 3.39 7.17
CA PRO A 1020 -40.07 4.27 6.52
C PRO A 1020 -39.46 3.64 5.26
N VAL A 1021 -39.20 4.44 4.23
CA VAL A 1021 -38.51 4.01 3.00
C VAL A 1021 -37.20 3.29 3.33
N ALA A 1022 -36.45 3.77 4.33
CA ALA A 1022 -35.22 3.11 4.81
C ALA A 1022 -35.46 1.69 5.32
N TRP A 1023 -36.60 1.43 5.99
CA TRP A 1023 -36.98 0.09 6.42
C TRP A 1023 -37.28 -0.81 5.23
N TRP A 1024 -38.00 -0.33 4.20
CA TRP A 1024 -38.28 -1.11 3.00
C TRP A 1024 -37.00 -1.49 2.22
N PHE A 1025 -35.95 -0.67 2.28
CA PHE A 1025 -34.62 -1.02 1.74
C PHE A 1025 -33.89 -2.14 2.51
N THR A 1026 -34.40 -2.55 3.69
CA THR A 1026 -33.91 -3.74 4.42
C THR A 1026 -34.69 -5.01 4.06
N GLN A 1027 -35.81 -4.89 3.36
CA GLN A 1027 -36.68 -6.00 2.99
C GLN A 1027 -36.31 -6.60 1.61
N PRO A 1028 -36.77 -7.83 1.28
CA PRO A 1028 -36.56 -8.43 -0.03
C PRO A 1028 -37.01 -7.49 -1.18
N THR A 1029 -36.30 -7.52 -2.31
CA THR A 1029 -36.54 -6.62 -3.46
C THR A 1029 -37.99 -6.65 -3.95
N ALA A 1030 -38.66 -7.81 -3.89
CA ALA A 1030 -40.08 -7.94 -4.20
C ALA A 1030 -40.98 -7.06 -3.32
N SER A 1031 -40.75 -7.06 -2.01
CA SER A 1031 -41.55 -6.29 -1.04
C SER A 1031 -41.34 -4.79 -1.21
N LEU A 1032 -40.11 -4.34 -1.46
CA LEU A 1032 -39.81 -2.94 -1.73
C LEU A 1032 -40.45 -2.45 -3.05
N LEU A 1033 -40.34 -3.23 -4.13
CA LEU A 1033 -40.96 -2.88 -5.41
C LEU A 1033 -42.49 -2.86 -5.33
N ALA A 1034 -43.08 -3.79 -4.56
CA ALA A 1034 -44.51 -3.81 -4.29
C ALA A 1034 -44.97 -2.60 -3.48
N ALA A 1035 -44.18 -2.16 -2.50
CA ALA A 1035 -44.45 -0.92 -1.76
C ALA A 1035 -44.33 0.31 -2.66
N ILE A 1036 -43.28 0.41 -3.48
CA ILE A 1036 -43.08 1.53 -4.41
C ILE A 1036 -44.23 1.64 -5.43
N ALA A 1037 -44.74 0.51 -5.93
CA ALA A 1037 -45.87 0.45 -6.87
C ALA A 1037 -47.26 0.48 -6.20
N HIS A 1038 -47.35 0.55 -4.87
CA HIS A 1038 -48.62 0.46 -4.16
C HIS A 1038 -49.51 1.70 -4.43
N PRO A 1039 -50.78 1.52 -4.80
CA PRO A 1039 -51.65 2.63 -5.21
C PRO A 1039 -51.85 3.69 -4.13
N ASP A 1040 -51.88 3.30 -2.85
CA ASP A 1040 -52.06 4.22 -1.72
C ASP A 1040 -50.91 5.23 -1.56
N ASN A 1041 -49.74 4.98 -2.15
CA ASN A 1041 -48.61 5.91 -2.10
C ASN A 1041 -48.71 6.99 -3.18
N GLY A 1042 -49.50 6.79 -4.23
CA GLY A 1042 -49.63 7.73 -5.35
C GLY A 1042 -48.33 8.02 -6.10
N LEU A 1043 -47.27 7.20 -5.91
CA LEU A 1043 -45.95 7.44 -6.50
C LEU A 1043 -45.90 7.04 -7.97
N ILE A 1044 -46.56 5.94 -8.32
CA ILE A 1044 -46.47 5.34 -9.65
C ILE A 1044 -47.87 5.09 -10.21
N SER A 1045 -48.02 5.38 -11.50
CA SER A 1045 -49.16 5.02 -12.34
C SER A 1045 -48.72 3.88 -13.27
N PRO A 1046 -48.97 2.59 -12.95
CA PRO A 1046 -48.50 1.46 -13.75
C PRO A 1046 -48.94 1.57 -15.21
N GLY A 1047 -48.01 1.36 -16.15
CA GLY A 1047 -48.21 1.53 -17.59
C GLY A 1047 -48.06 2.97 -18.10
N HIS A 1048 -48.01 3.96 -17.20
CA HIS A 1048 -48.01 5.39 -17.53
C HIS A 1048 -46.88 6.14 -16.79
N PRO A 1049 -45.61 5.97 -17.20
CA PRO A 1049 -44.47 6.66 -16.59
C PRO A 1049 -44.61 8.19 -16.61
N GLU A 1050 -45.23 8.74 -17.66
CA GLU A 1050 -45.53 10.17 -17.82
C GLU A 1050 -46.57 10.71 -16.83
N LEU A 1051 -47.36 9.83 -16.20
CA LEU A 1051 -48.34 10.16 -15.17
C LEU A 1051 -47.88 9.73 -13.77
N SER A 1052 -46.61 9.36 -13.61
CA SER A 1052 -46.05 8.87 -12.35
C SER A 1052 -45.23 9.96 -11.65
N PRO A 1053 -45.68 10.51 -10.50
CA PRO A 1053 -44.90 11.50 -9.72
C PRO A 1053 -43.50 11.03 -9.35
N PHE A 1054 -43.29 9.71 -9.24
CA PHE A 1054 -41.96 9.13 -9.06
C PHE A 1054 -41.00 9.52 -10.20
N VAL A 1055 -41.46 9.56 -11.44
CA VAL A 1055 -40.64 9.88 -12.62
C VAL A 1055 -40.55 11.40 -12.85
N GLU A 1056 -41.69 12.08 -12.78
CA GLU A 1056 -41.79 13.51 -13.12
C GLU A 1056 -41.24 14.42 -12.01
N ASP A 1057 -41.46 14.06 -10.74
CA ASP A 1057 -41.01 14.87 -9.61
C ASP A 1057 -39.73 14.29 -9.01
N LEU A 1058 -39.76 13.06 -8.50
CA LEU A 1058 -38.64 12.53 -7.70
C LEU A 1058 -37.38 12.27 -8.55
N LEU A 1059 -37.54 11.73 -9.75
CA LEU A 1059 -36.42 11.44 -10.65
C LEU A 1059 -36.05 12.62 -11.58
N ALA A 1060 -36.66 13.80 -11.42
CA ALA A 1060 -36.33 14.97 -12.23
C ALA A 1060 -34.81 15.28 -12.16
N PRO A 1061 -34.15 15.66 -13.27
CA PRO A 1061 -32.70 15.90 -13.31
C PRO A 1061 -32.20 16.94 -12.29
N THR A 1062 -33.07 17.87 -11.90
CA THR A 1062 -32.80 18.93 -10.92
C THR A 1062 -32.80 18.42 -9.46
N ASN A 1063 -33.38 17.25 -9.20
CA ASN A 1063 -33.50 16.67 -7.85
C ASN A 1063 -32.34 15.72 -7.52
N ALA A 1064 -32.01 15.63 -6.23
CA ALA A 1064 -30.91 14.79 -5.75
C ALA A 1064 -31.10 13.30 -6.09
N MET A 1065 -32.35 12.81 -6.06
CA MET A 1065 -32.70 11.44 -6.45
C MET A 1065 -32.58 11.24 -7.97
N GLY A 1066 -32.93 12.24 -8.79
CA GLY A 1066 -32.67 12.21 -10.24
C GLY A 1066 -31.20 12.13 -10.61
N ARG A 1067 -30.32 12.86 -9.91
CA ARG A 1067 -28.85 12.73 -10.06
C ARG A 1067 -28.32 11.37 -9.58
N ALA A 1068 -28.94 10.76 -8.57
CA ALA A 1068 -28.55 9.41 -8.13
C ALA A 1068 -28.96 8.34 -9.17
N PHE A 1069 -30.02 8.58 -9.94
CA PHE A 1069 -30.54 7.67 -10.97
C PHE A 1069 -29.98 7.96 -12.37
N SER A 1070 -29.10 8.95 -12.54
CA SER A 1070 -28.45 9.25 -13.83
C SER A 1070 -27.26 8.32 -14.14
N ALA A 1071 -26.76 7.58 -13.15
CA ALA A 1071 -25.73 6.56 -13.35
C ALA A 1071 -26.29 5.33 -14.09
N VAL A 1072 -25.45 4.70 -14.91
CA VAL A 1072 -25.76 3.44 -15.60
C VAL A 1072 -25.81 2.31 -14.57
N VAL A 1073 -26.88 1.51 -14.61
CA VAL A 1073 -27.04 0.36 -13.72
C VAL A 1073 -26.19 -0.80 -14.25
N PRO A 1074 -25.25 -1.34 -13.45
CA PRO A 1074 -24.40 -2.46 -13.84
C PRO A 1074 -25.21 -3.62 -14.43
N GLY A 1075 -24.74 -4.17 -15.55
CA GLY A 1075 -25.40 -5.28 -16.24
C GLY A 1075 -26.66 -4.93 -17.05
N THR A 1076 -27.07 -3.66 -17.11
CA THR A 1076 -28.25 -3.24 -17.91
C THR A 1076 -27.92 -2.30 -19.07
N GLY A 1077 -26.79 -1.59 -19.03
CA GLY A 1077 -26.44 -0.56 -20.02
C GLY A 1077 -27.38 0.64 -20.07
N ARG A 1078 -28.29 0.78 -19.09
CA ARG A 1078 -29.33 1.81 -19.02
C ARG A 1078 -29.20 2.60 -17.74
N THR A 1079 -29.55 3.89 -17.76
CA THR A 1079 -29.56 4.70 -16.52
C THR A 1079 -30.61 4.17 -15.55
N GLY A 1080 -30.46 4.43 -14.26
CA GLY A 1080 -31.49 4.10 -13.26
C GLY A 1080 -32.85 4.71 -13.61
N ARG A 1081 -32.86 5.91 -14.18
CA ARG A 1081 -34.08 6.56 -14.69
C ARG A 1081 -34.70 5.77 -15.85
N ASP A 1082 -33.92 5.34 -16.83
CA ASP A 1082 -34.42 4.54 -17.97
C ASP A 1082 -34.97 3.19 -17.52
N VAL A 1083 -34.27 2.51 -16.61
CA VAL A 1083 -34.69 1.24 -16.03
C VAL A 1083 -36.05 1.42 -15.32
N THR A 1084 -36.19 2.47 -14.52
CA THR A 1084 -37.45 2.79 -13.81
C THR A 1084 -38.59 3.08 -14.79
N ILE A 1085 -38.35 3.89 -15.82
CA ILE A 1085 -39.36 4.22 -16.84
C ILE A 1085 -39.84 2.96 -17.56
N ALA A 1086 -38.93 2.08 -17.96
CA ALA A 1086 -39.31 0.83 -18.63
C ALA A 1086 -40.02 -0.16 -17.70
N TRP A 1087 -39.67 -0.19 -16.42
CA TRP A 1087 -40.38 -0.98 -15.43
C TRP A 1087 -41.83 -0.49 -15.22
N ILE A 1088 -42.04 0.83 -15.15
CA ILE A 1088 -43.37 1.43 -15.05
C ILE A 1088 -44.17 1.18 -16.32
N ALA A 1089 -43.60 1.43 -17.50
CA ALA A 1089 -44.24 1.18 -18.79
C ALA A 1089 -44.65 -0.29 -18.98
N ALA A 1090 -43.91 -1.23 -18.39
CA ALA A 1090 -44.23 -2.65 -18.39
C ALA A 1090 -45.33 -3.06 -17.39
N GLY A 1091 -45.96 -2.09 -16.70
CA GLY A 1091 -47.01 -2.35 -15.71
C GLY A 1091 -46.48 -2.68 -14.32
N CYS A 1092 -45.25 -2.28 -13.99
CA CYS A 1092 -44.58 -2.54 -12.71
C CYS A 1092 -44.54 -4.03 -12.34
N PRO A 1093 -44.02 -4.91 -13.22
CA PRO A 1093 -43.95 -6.34 -12.92
C PRO A 1093 -43.15 -6.57 -11.63
N LEU A 1094 -43.67 -7.39 -10.73
CA LEU A 1094 -43.03 -7.74 -9.46
C LEU A 1094 -42.35 -9.12 -9.57
N PRO A 1095 -41.26 -9.38 -8.82
CA PRO A 1095 -40.83 -10.76 -8.61
C PRO A 1095 -41.95 -11.55 -7.94
N ASP A 1096 -42.03 -12.86 -8.18
CA ASP A 1096 -43.05 -13.72 -7.57
C ASP A 1096 -43.09 -13.49 -6.05
N LEU A 1097 -44.23 -12.99 -5.55
CA LEU A 1097 -44.46 -12.73 -4.12
C LEU A 1097 -44.78 -14.03 -3.37
N ALA A 1098 -44.66 -15.19 -4.03
CA ALA A 1098 -44.83 -16.47 -3.37
C ALA A 1098 -43.73 -16.61 -2.29
N PRO A 1099 -44.09 -16.90 -1.02
CA PRO A 1099 -43.10 -17.45 -0.10
C PRO A 1099 -42.49 -18.70 -0.77
N PRO A 1100 -41.19 -18.96 -0.62
CA PRO A 1100 -40.57 -20.15 -1.19
C PRO A 1100 -41.44 -21.36 -0.85
N GLN A 1101 -41.97 -22.04 -1.87
CA GLN A 1101 -42.77 -23.23 -1.66
C GLN A 1101 -41.91 -24.23 -0.88
N ALA A 1102 -42.35 -24.52 0.34
CA ALA A 1102 -42.03 -25.75 1.01
C ALA A 1102 -42.32 -26.91 0.05
N ARG A 1103 -41.28 -27.67 -0.31
CA ARG A 1103 -41.48 -29.02 -0.85
C ARG A 1103 -42.03 -29.88 0.29
N VAL A 1104 -43.36 -29.96 0.37
CA VAL A 1104 -44.05 -30.87 1.30
C VAL A 1104 -44.04 -32.27 0.70
N LEU A 1105 -43.32 -33.14 1.42
CA LEU A 1105 -43.66 -34.52 1.75
C LEU A 1105 -45.00 -35.04 1.18
N LEU A 1106 -44.91 -36.07 0.35
CA LEU A 1106 -46.04 -36.95 0.11
C LEU A 1106 -46.25 -37.87 1.32
N SER A 1107 -47.45 -37.77 1.88
CA SER A 1107 -48.20 -38.73 2.72
C SER A 1107 -47.88 -38.85 4.23
N THR A 1108 -48.93 -38.63 5.02
CA THR A 1108 -49.20 -39.23 6.34
C THR A 1108 -50.55 -39.98 6.24
N PRO A 1109 -50.99 -40.84 7.20
CA PRO A 1109 -50.36 -41.29 8.45
C PRO A 1109 -50.36 -42.83 8.66
N THR A 1110 -49.54 -43.36 9.58
CA THR A 1110 -50.05 -44.29 10.62
C THR A 1110 -49.10 -44.49 11.82
N ALA A 1111 -49.71 -44.33 13.00
CA ALA A 1111 -49.48 -44.98 14.30
C ALA A 1111 -48.06 -44.99 14.96
N VAL A 1112 -47.94 -44.13 15.98
CA VAL A 1112 -47.79 -44.48 17.40
C VAL A 1112 -46.78 -45.59 17.79
N MET A 1113 -45.83 -45.16 18.64
CA MET A 1113 -45.20 -45.81 19.81
C MET A 1113 -43.79 -46.45 19.73
N ALA A 1114 -43.00 -45.96 20.69
CA ALA A 1114 -42.12 -46.66 21.63
C ALA A 1114 -40.61 -46.65 21.36
N ASP A 1115 -39.93 -45.95 22.28
CA ASP A 1115 -38.58 -46.28 22.76
C ASP A 1115 -38.42 -47.79 22.97
N ALA A 1116 -37.31 -48.36 22.48
CA ALA A 1116 -36.32 -49.09 23.28
C ALA A 1116 -35.47 -50.04 22.42
N LEU A 1117 -34.17 -50.11 22.78
CA LEU A 1117 -33.18 -51.18 22.50
C LEU A 1117 -32.55 -51.17 21.09
N ALA A 1118 -31.31 -50.67 20.93
CA ALA A 1118 -30.03 -51.33 21.24
C ALA A 1118 -29.62 -52.40 20.20
N GLY A 1119 -28.44 -52.23 19.58
CA GLY A 1119 -27.73 -53.34 18.93
C GLY A 1119 -26.85 -53.01 17.72
N ALA A 1120 -25.61 -52.61 17.99
CA ALA A 1120 -24.37 -53.16 17.43
C ALA A 1120 -24.32 -53.72 15.98
N VAL A 1121 -23.37 -53.16 15.21
CA VAL A 1121 -22.43 -53.83 14.27
C VAL A 1121 -23.01 -54.52 13.02
N ALA A 1122 -22.67 -53.97 11.85
CA ALA A 1122 -22.05 -54.66 10.69
C ALA A 1122 -22.47 -54.02 9.35
N GLY A 1123 -21.51 -53.78 8.46
CA GLY A 1123 -21.79 -53.64 7.03
C GLY A 1123 -21.10 -52.46 6.35
N ALA A 1124 -19.81 -52.64 6.03
CA ALA A 1124 -19.13 -51.84 5.03
C ALA A 1124 -19.79 -52.00 3.65
N VAL A 1125 -19.60 -50.96 2.82
CA VAL A 1125 -19.86 -50.89 1.37
C VAL A 1125 -21.33 -50.68 0.95
N ALA A 1126 -21.68 -49.41 0.67
CA ALA A 1126 -22.32 -48.96 -0.58
C ALA A 1126 -22.98 -47.56 -0.38
N GLY A 1127 -22.65 -46.60 -1.27
CA GLY A 1127 -23.49 -45.43 -1.50
C GLY A 1127 -22.81 -44.05 -1.38
N ALA A 1128 -21.72 -43.81 -2.09
CA ALA A 1128 -21.30 -42.43 -2.40
C ALA A 1128 -22.14 -41.93 -3.59
N VAL A 1129 -23.05 -40.99 -3.34
CA VAL A 1129 -23.74 -40.24 -4.38
C VAL A 1129 -22.85 -39.06 -4.75
N VAL A 1130 -22.34 -39.07 -5.97
CA VAL A 1130 -21.55 -38.01 -6.61
C VAL A 1130 -22.42 -36.74 -6.69
N GLY A 1131 -22.07 -35.73 -5.89
CA GLY A 1131 -22.49 -34.36 -6.13
C GLY A 1131 -21.54 -33.74 -7.15
N ALA A 1132 -22.08 -33.14 -8.21
CA ALA A 1132 -21.29 -32.47 -9.24
C ALA A 1132 -20.40 -31.39 -8.60
N VAL A 1133 -19.09 -31.61 -8.64
CA VAL A 1133 -18.06 -30.63 -8.32
C VAL A 1133 -17.91 -29.74 -9.55
N GLU A 1134 -18.09 -28.43 -9.40
CA GLU A 1134 -17.64 -27.48 -10.42
C GLU A 1134 -16.11 -27.55 -10.49
N PRO A 1135 -15.49 -27.66 -11.69
CA PRO A 1135 -14.04 -27.65 -11.79
C PRO A 1135 -13.49 -26.30 -11.31
N GLU A 1136 -12.82 -26.30 -10.16
CA GLU A 1136 -11.89 -25.24 -9.79
C GLU A 1136 -10.71 -25.28 -10.77
N ILE A 1137 -10.18 -24.10 -11.14
CA ILE A 1137 -8.91 -24.04 -11.86
C ILE A 1137 -7.85 -24.37 -10.82
N THR A 1138 -7.52 -25.65 -10.68
CA THR A 1138 -6.37 -26.07 -9.89
C THR A 1138 -5.11 -25.53 -10.57
N GLY A 1139 -4.30 -24.85 -9.75
CA GLY A 1139 -3.11 -24.14 -10.16
C GLY A 1139 -2.02 -25.05 -10.72
N MET A 1140 -0.96 -24.38 -11.18
CA MET A 1140 0.29 -24.81 -11.83
C MET A 1140 0.92 -26.19 -11.52
N GLY A 1141 0.40 -26.99 -10.59
CA GLY A 1141 0.75 -28.40 -10.38
C GLY A 1141 -0.01 -29.41 -11.26
N ALA A 1142 -0.59 -28.93 -12.36
CA ALA A 1142 -1.04 -29.74 -13.50
C ALA A 1142 -0.53 -29.10 -14.81
N VAL A 1143 0.77 -28.76 -14.78
CA VAL A 1143 1.76 -28.90 -15.84
C VAL A 1143 2.99 -29.41 -15.10
N HIS A 1144 3.40 -30.64 -15.40
CA HIS A 1144 3.82 -31.68 -14.43
C HIS A 1144 2.65 -32.23 -13.64
#